data_AF-A0A6B2FV79-F1
#
_entry.id   AF-A0A6B2FV79-F1
#
_cell.length_a   1.000
_cell.length_b   1.000
_cell.length_c   1.000
_cell.angle_alpha   90.00
_cell.angle_beta   90.00
_cell.angle_gamma   90.00
#
_symmetry.space_group_name_H-M   'P 1'
#
loop_
_entity.id
_entity.type
_entity.pdbx_description
1 polymer ?
#
loop_
_entity_poly.entity_id
_entity_poly.type
_entity_poly.pdbx_seq_one_letter_code
_entity_poly.pdbx_strand_id
1 'polypeptide(L)'
;MICKDFLNLLALFIINKLLTLPFVYKYLLPSDEDLIFNIKVIDQNDEELLKKASSTSLQECSKLTRQLGVIYRFPDCHKMSFLASFILHAHIESIDFFMERFSAQLLVCYSDVVKSLHSVLHLIIEPYYSKLCYRMVPKSEEDMQESSIKIGPEFNFLIFKVLKILGHNIHEDCILFTKIIRIFTFIVKESSRESFSDLQAPIVMSISCCFLPALTQMESNCVASEELWSLIKLFPYNIRFRFYSHLKNVSYLNVTQLVRSKLIVTKNTKFICKRITKDTVKQSGRQLGKLTHSNPIIVISEVVNQICSFDTMIIPIVECLKYLTPLSFDILSYTLIEYLSANSVTLSAKITSIPDVIQNIGNFAATVMRKYIVPLTGILQYIANQLKAHNPLDLIVLREILHKMSGVEENHLNAQQIDLLSGSDTLQEEAGVGFSSKSLKKYAFRLRDSLCESNLVFPLFFMMAQQRDRFVTDRSLADIHIKMSGNLYDQCHKTFVQYGRFISKYIYLTDYSKNLPSSLSVLQSEFGLNVECIFFLIRHVFRNDAINIPKNLSYIQAINELLDKYLKSLSDVIHTKISQNVPLKLVCIFWLLDLYDIYLPNQKYDESIAKCSLFITSLEDSKDLSLKKSKERERLNNVIKTLNQDRDTQKMHVAYIKQWLFGILNDSLTKSNKNDFLNSFFQLCVYPRCIFSPIDSIFSAEFLFTLHHLRCFTFNSLSFLDKILGENMHIVSSFSESEAYNFGLFLNKIWEYLFPWHASKTVFEQNCSKHPGFVILSRNEQDKYEGYEYDNFRHLMYKWQYKQTKSFIFGLESK
;
A
#
# COMPACT_ATOMS: atom_id res chain seq x y z
N MET A 1 -12.69 48.35 42.73
CA MET A 1 -12.15 48.17 41.37
C MET A 1 -10.87 48.98 41.26
N ILE A 2 -9.71 48.33 41.25
CA ILE A 2 -8.47 48.99 40.84
C ILE A 2 -8.54 49.22 39.33
N CYS A 3 -8.32 50.44 38.85
CA CYS A 3 -8.37 50.76 37.42
C CYS A 3 -7.16 50.13 36.70
N LYS A 4 -7.35 49.58 35.48
CA LYS A 4 -6.27 48.99 34.67
C LYS A 4 -5.08 49.94 34.49
N ASP A 5 -5.36 51.24 34.38
CA ASP A 5 -4.34 52.29 34.23
C ASP A 5 -3.44 52.42 35.47
N PHE A 6 -3.97 52.17 36.67
CA PHE A 6 -3.19 52.19 37.91
C PHE A 6 -2.22 51.01 38.00
N LEU A 7 -2.67 49.82 37.55
CA LEU A 7 -1.81 48.63 37.48
C LEU A 7 -0.70 48.77 36.44
N ASN A 8 -0.99 49.40 35.29
CA ASN A 8 0.03 49.73 34.28
C ASN A 8 1.08 50.69 34.85
N LEU A 9 0.65 51.71 35.60
CA LEU A 9 1.56 52.69 36.21
C LEU A 9 2.45 52.05 37.29
N LEU A 10 1.89 51.17 38.12
CA LEU A 10 2.66 50.36 39.07
C LEU A 10 3.66 49.43 38.38
N ALA A 11 3.28 48.83 37.25
CA ALA A 11 4.17 47.99 36.47
C ALA A 11 5.38 48.80 35.94
N LEU A 12 5.14 50.00 35.42
CA LEU A 12 6.21 50.93 34.97
C LEU A 12 7.16 51.33 36.10
N PHE A 13 6.65 51.58 37.31
CA PHE A 13 7.51 51.87 38.47
C PHE A 13 8.41 50.70 38.85
N ILE A 14 7.95 49.46 38.70
CA ILE A 14 8.77 48.28 38.97
C ILE A 14 9.80 48.06 37.85
N ILE A 15 9.41 48.25 36.58
CA ILE A 15 10.32 48.14 35.43
C ILE A 15 11.46 49.16 35.53
N ASN A 16 11.16 50.39 35.96
CA ASN A 16 12.15 51.44 36.19
C ASN A 16 12.90 51.30 37.53
N LYS A 17 12.77 50.17 38.24
CA LYS A 17 13.41 49.84 39.52
C LYS A 17 13.09 50.81 40.68
N LEU A 18 11.98 51.53 40.62
CA LEU A 18 11.50 52.41 41.69
C LEU A 18 10.80 51.63 42.81
N LEU A 19 10.23 50.46 42.49
CA LEU A 19 9.56 49.55 43.42
C LEU A 19 10.00 48.11 43.13
N THR A 20 9.91 47.23 44.14
CA THR A 20 10.23 45.80 43.96
C THR A 20 8.95 44.97 43.80
N LEU A 21 8.97 44.02 42.85
CA LEU A 21 7.82 43.14 42.56
C LEU A 21 7.28 42.39 43.79
N PRO A 22 8.13 41.81 44.66
CA PRO A 22 7.64 41.11 45.86
C PRO A 22 6.95 42.02 46.87
N PHE A 23 7.29 43.32 46.90
CA PHE A 23 6.69 44.29 47.81
C PHE A 23 5.25 44.62 47.40
N VAL A 24 5.03 44.94 46.12
CA VAL A 24 3.69 45.28 45.60
C VAL A 24 2.78 44.03 45.56
N TYR A 25 3.34 42.86 45.26
CA TYR A 25 2.58 41.61 45.15
C TYR A 25 1.80 41.23 46.43
N LYS A 26 2.35 41.54 47.62
CA LYS A 26 1.71 41.23 48.92
C LYS A 26 0.36 41.91 49.13
N TYR A 27 0.14 43.05 48.47
CA TYR A 27 -1.08 43.85 48.63
C TYR A 27 -2.13 43.56 47.56
N LEU A 28 -1.84 42.67 46.61
CA LEU A 28 -2.78 42.28 45.56
C LEU A 28 -3.72 41.18 46.06
N LEU A 29 -5.01 41.35 45.73
CA LEU A 29 -6.08 40.38 46.02
C LEU A 29 -6.42 39.59 44.74
N PRO A 30 -6.91 38.34 44.84
CA PRO A 30 -7.06 37.49 46.04
C PRO A 30 -5.74 36.89 46.54
N SER A 31 -5.73 36.21 47.69
CA SER A 31 -4.55 35.47 48.18
C SER A 31 -4.15 34.31 47.24
N ASP A 32 -2.91 33.83 47.33
CA ASP A 32 -2.46 32.70 46.48
C ASP A 32 -3.25 31.43 46.80
N GLU A 33 -3.58 31.19 48.08
CA GLU A 33 -4.34 30.03 48.54
C GLU A 33 -5.80 30.05 48.05
N ASP A 34 -6.46 31.21 48.10
CA ASP A 34 -7.84 31.37 47.61
C ASP A 34 -7.94 31.11 46.11
N LEU A 35 -6.96 31.58 45.32
CA LEU A 35 -6.91 31.34 43.88
C LEU A 35 -6.75 29.84 43.58
N ILE A 36 -5.83 29.17 44.27
CA ILE A 36 -5.58 27.73 44.08
C ILE A 36 -6.80 26.90 44.52
N PHE A 37 -7.44 27.26 45.63
CA PHE A 37 -8.63 26.57 46.13
C PHE A 37 -9.82 26.69 45.17
N ASN A 38 -10.14 27.91 44.73
CA ASN A 38 -11.25 28.13 43.81
C ASN A 38 -11.08 27.37 42.49
N ILE A 39 -9.86 27.24 42.00
CA ILE A 39 -9.58 26.51 40.76
C ILE A 39 -9.71 25.00 40.95
N LYS A 40 -9.24 24.45 42.09
CA LYS A 40 -9.47 23.03 42.41
C LYS A 40 -10.95 22.68 42.46
N VAL A 41 -11.80 23.57 43.00
CA VAL A 41 -13.25 23.38 43.04
C VAL A 41 -13.85 23.41 41.62
N ILE A 42 -13.33 24.28 40.74
CA ILE A 42 -13.76 24.35 39.34
C ILE A 42 -13.37 23.08 38.59
N ASP A 43 -12.14 22.61 38.74
CA ASP A 43 -11.65 21.39 38.09
C ASP A 43 -12.47 20.16 38.51
N GLN A 44 -12.79 20.05 39.81
CA GLN A 44 -13.66 18.97 40.32
C GLN A 44 -15.08 19.04 39.74
N ASN A 45 -15.67 20.24 39.68
CA ASN A 45 -16.99 20.43 39.09
C ASN A 45 -17.00 20.11 37.58
N ASP A 46 -15.97 20.54 36.85
CA ASP A 46 -15.81 20.25 35.43
C ASP A 46 -15.62 18.74 35.20
N GLU A 47 -14.85 18.04 36.03
CA GLU A 47 -14.73 16.57 35.98
C GLU A 47 -16.06 15.86 36.21
N GLU A 48 -16.87 16.31 37.18
CA GLU A 48 -18.20 15.75 37.41
C GLU A 48 -19.15 16.00 36.24
N LEU A 49 -19.13 17.22 35.69
CA LEU A 49 -19.92 17.59 34.52
C LEU A 49 -19.50 16.79 33.28
N LEU A 50 -18.20 16.52 33.11
CA LEU A 50 -17.68 15.67 32.03
C LEU A 50 -18.13 14.22 32.19
N LYS A 51 -18.10 13.66 33.42
CA LYS A 51 -18.65 12.33 33.71
C LYS A 51 -20.14 12.26 33.35
N LYS A 52 -20.94 13.23 33.80
CA LYS A 52 -22.38 13.31 33.49
C LYS A 52 -22.65 13.53 31.99
N ALA A 53 -21.82 14.32 31.30
CA ALA A 53 -21.95 14.58 29.86
C ALA A 53 -21.63 13.34 29.01
N SER A 54 -20.79 12.42 29.49
CA SER A 54 -20.49 11.17 28.78
C SER A 54 -21.66 10.16 28.78
N SER A 55 -22.56 10.24 29.76
CA SER A 55 -23.65 9.27 29.99
C SER A 55 -25.06 9.77 29.63
N THR A 56 -25.22 11.00 29.12
CA THR A 56 -26.53 11.67 28.95
C THR A 56 -27.01 11.80 27.50
N SER A 57 -28.29 12.14 27.34
CA SER A 57 -29.00 12.22 26.05
C SER A 57 -28.58 13.41 25.15
N LEU A 58 -29.06 13.45 23.89
CA LEU A 58 -28.60 14.42 22.88
C LEU A 58 -28.82 15.90 23.28
N GLN A 59 -29.95 16.20 23.92
CA GLN A 59 -30.33 17.55 24.32
C GLN A 59 -29.77 17.95 25.69
N GLU A 60 -29.47 17.00 26.57
CA GLU A 60 -28.94 17.29 27.90
C GLU A 60 -27.43 17.55 27.86
N CYS A 61 -26.64 16.83 27.05
CA CYS A 61 -25.22 17.20 26.98
C CYS A 61 -25.01 18.56 26.33
N SER A 62 -25.89 19.08 25.47
CA SER A 62 -25.71 20.44 24.93
C SER A 62 -25.95 21.50 26.00
N LYS A 63 -26.86 21.23 26.96
CA LYS A 63 -27.05 22.06 28.16
C LYS A 63 -25.88 21.93 29.14
N LEU A 64 -25.45 20.71 29.46
CA LEU A 64 -24.31 20.45 30.36
C LEU A 64 -22.99 20.96 29.78
N THR A 65 -22.76 20.84 28.47
CA THR A 65 -21.57 21.40 27.82
C THR A 65 -21.59 22.91 27.77
N ARG A 66 -22.75 23.57 27.68
CA ARG A 66 -22.82 25.03 27.84
C ARG A 66 -22.44 25.50 29.24
N GLN A 67 -22.54 24.63 30.27
CA GLN A 67 -22.15 24.94 31.65
C GLN A 67 -20.65 24.71 31.91
N LEU A 68 -20.02 23.77 31.20
CA LEU A 68 -18.57 23.56 31.23
C LEU A 68 -17.83 24.86 30.86
N GLY A 69 -16.78 25.23 31.58
CA GLY A 69 -15.92 26.38 31.23
C GLY A 69 -16.55 27.78 31.30
N VAL A 70 -17.80 27.95 31.79
CA VAL A 70 -18.37 29.28 32.09
C VAL A 70 -17.66 29.95 33.28
N ILE A 71 -16.85 29.20 34.04
CA ILE A 71 -16.39 29.59 35.37
C ILE A 71 -15.05 30.37 35.37
N TYR A 72 -14.36 30.55 34.25
CA TYR A 72 -13.02 31.17 34.25
C TYR A 72 -12.99 32.71 34.28
N ARG A 73 -14.14 33.39 34.20
CA ARG A 73 -14.18 34.85 34.29
C ARG A 73 -14.26 35.28 35.75
N PHE A 74 -13.15 35.22 36.48
CA PHE A 74 -12.99 36.01 37.70
C PHE A 74 -12.75 37.46 37.29
N PRO A 75 -13.75 38.36 37.36
CA PRO A 75 -13.64 39.70 36.79
C PRO A 75 -12.64 40.58 37.55
N ASP A 76 -12.33 40.21 38.81
CA ASP A 76 -11.67 41.08 39.79
C ASP A 76 -10.37 40.47 40.37
N CYS A 77 -9.55 39.78 39.56
CA CYS A 77 -8.23 39.32 40.01
C CYS A 77 -7.15 40.38 39.76
N HIS A 78 -6.77 41.13 40.79
CA HIS A 78 -5.74 42.17 40.66
C HIS A 78 -4.37 41.57 40.30
N LYS A 79 -4.02 40.37 40.79
CA LYS A 79 -2.75 39.69 40.48
C LYS A 79 -2.59 39.38 38.99
N MET A 80 -3.63 38.85 38.35
CA MET A 80 -3.59 38.48 36.94
C MET A 80 -3.69 39.68 36.01
N SER A 81 -4.48 40.69 36.39
CA SER A 81 -4.48 41.98 35.69
C SER A 81 -3.13 42.69 35.79
N PHE A 82 -2.44 42.56 36.93
CA PHE A 82 -1.10 43.11 37.11
C PHE A 82 -0.04 42.36 36.29
N LEU A 83 -0.13 41.02 36.23
CA LEU A 83 0.67 40.22 35.30
C LEU A 83 0.43 40.66 33.84
N ALA A 84 -0.82 40.85 33.44
CA ALA A 84 -1.18 41.33 32.10
C ALA A 84 -0.50 42.68 31.78
N SER A 85 -0.48 43.62 32.75
CA SER A 85 0.24 44.89 32.64
C SER A 85 1.75 44.72 32.44
N PHE A 86 2.41 43.81 33.19
CA PHE A 86 3.84 43.53 32.97
C PHE A 86 4.14 42.91 31.62
N ILE A 87 3.26 42.00 31.17
CA ILE A 87 3.38 41.36 29.88
C ILE A 87 3.28 42.42 28.78
N LEU A 88 2.32 43.35 28.83
CA LEU A 88 2.21 44.44 27.84
C LEU A 88 3.48 45.28 27.70
N HIS A 89 4.25 45.45 28.79
CA HIS A 89 5.54 46.14 28.77
C HIS A 89 6.75 45.24 28.45
N ALA A 90 6.51 44.00 27.99
CA ALA A 90 7.52 43.02 27.59
C ALA A 90 8.55 42.66 28.69
N HIS A 91 8.20 42.76 29.98
CA HIS A 91 9.09 42.42 31.09
C HIS A 91 9.00 40.92 31.46
N ILE A 92 9.83 40.08 30.82
CA ILE A 92 9.73 38.61 30.93
C ILE A 92 10.18 38.05 32.28
N GLU A 93 11.12 38.72 32.98
CA GLU A 93 11.56 38.29 34.32
C GLU A 93 10.39 38.28 35.32
N SER A 94 9.41 39.17 35.12
CA SER A 94 8.18 39.18 35.92
C SER A 94 7.32 37.96 35.64
N ILE A 95 7.36 37.38 34.44
CA ILE A 95 6.59 36.16 34.11
C ILE A 95 7.15 34.97 34.91
N ASP A 96 8.47 34.89 35.09
CA ASP A 96 9.10 33.83 35.87
C ASP A 96 8.65 33.86 37.34
N PHE A 97 8.56 35.05 37.94
CA PHE A 97 8.07 35.22 39.31
C PHE A 97 6.66 34.65 39.53
N PHE A 98 5.77 34.77 38.53
CA PHE A 98 4.42 34.21 38.62
C PHE A 98 4.38 32.72 38.23
N MET A 99 5.24 32.28 37.32
CA MET A 99 5.38 30.86 36.93
C MET A 99 5.96 29.99 38.04
N GLU A 100 6.76 30.54 38.95
CA GLU A 100 7.21 29.84 40.17
C GLU A 100 6.07 29.58 41.16
N ARG A 101 5.01 30.40 41.11
CA ARG A 101 3.89 30.37 42.07
C ARG A 101 2.63 29.70 41.54
N PHE A 102 2.40 29.81 40.22
CA PHE A 102 1.20 29.33 39.56
C PHE A 102 1.54 28.44 38.37
N SER A 103 0.69 27.46 38.09
CA SER A 103 0.82 26.65 36.87
C SER A 103 0.53 27.48 35.62
N ALA A 104 1.16 27.15 34.50
CA ALA A 104 0.88 27.81 33.22
C ALA A 104 -0.61 27.78 32.86
N GLN A 105 -1.29 26.64 33.09
CA GLN A 105 -2.72 26.48 32.84
C GLN A 105 -3.56 27.54 33.56
N LEU A 106 -3.18 27.87 34.81
CA LEU A 106 -3.87 28.85 35.63
C LEU A 106 -3.77 30.28 35.09
N LEU A 107 -2.60 30.66 34.56
CA LEU A 107 -2.38 31.99 33.99
C LEU A 107 -3.24 32.22 32.75
N VAL A 108 -3.42 31.19 31.94
CA VAL A 108 -4.09 31.28 30.65
C VAL A 108 -5.62 31.13 30.77
N CYS A 109 -6.14 30.82 31.95
CA CYS A 109 -7.57 30.94 32.26
C CYS A 109 -8.08 32.38 32.15
N TYR A 110 -7.20 33.37 32.33
CA TYR A 110 -7.55 34.79 32.33
C TYR A 110 -7.38 35.41 30.94
N SER A 111 -8.49 35.86 30.34
CA SER A 111 -8.49 36.43 28.98
C SER A 111 -7.60 37.67 28.82
N ASP A 112 -7.46 38.50 29.85
CA ASP A 112 -6.59 39.68 29.81
C ASP A 112 -5.09 39.30 29.72
N VAL A 113 -4.70 38.22 30.39
CA VAL A 113 -3.34 37.66 30.31
C VAL A 113 -3.08 37.08 28.92
N VAL A 114 -4.03 36.31 28.39
CA VAL A 114 -3.98 35.72 27.04
C VAL A 114 -3.78 36.80 25.98
N LYS A 115 -4.62 37.84 25.99
CA LYS A 115 -4.54 38.96 25.04
C LYS A 115 -3.23 39.72 25.14
N SER A 116 -2.73 39.93 26.37
CA SER A 116 -1.44 40.57 26.59
C SER A 116 -0.30 39.72 26.02
N LEU A 117 -0.32 38.39 26.23
CA LEU A 117 0.66 37.47 25.64
C LEU A 117 0.60 37.47 24.11
N HIS A 118 -0.60 37.54 23.51
CA HIS A 118 -0.73 37.67 22.05
C HIS A 118 -0.11 38.97 21.53
N SER A 119 -0.37 40.10 22.20
CA SER A 119 0.18 41.40 21.80
C SER A 119 1.71 41.42 21.85
N VAL A 120 2.29 40.84 22.89
CA VAL A 120 3.76 40.70 23.03
C VAL A 120 4.32 39.82 21.93
N LEU A 121 3.68 38.69 21.63
CA LEU A 121 4.12 37.84 20.54
C LEU A 121 4.05 38.56 19.20
N HIS A 122 3.00 39.32 18.89
CA HIS A 122 2.96 40.14 17.67
C HIS A 122 4.14 41.11 17.60
N LEU A 123 4.45 41.84 18.69
CA LEU A 123 5.58 42.77 18.73
C LEU A 123 6.93 42.08 18.49
N ILE A 124 7.14 40.92 19.12
CA ILE A 124 8.36 40.11 18.98
C ILE A 124 8.50 39.60 17.53
N ILE A 125 7.40 39.17 16.93
CA ILE A 125 7.39 38.48 15.63
C ILE A 125 7.43 39.46 14.45
N GLU A 126 6.90 40.67 14.59
CA GLU A 126 6.77 41.66 13.50
C GLU A 126 8.05 41.94 12.71
N PRO A 127 9.25 42.13 13.30
CA PRO A 127 10.47 42.39 12.52
C PRO A 127 10.92 41.17 11.70
N TYR A 128 10.53 39.96 12.08
CA TYR A 128 10.83 38.73 11.33
C TYR A 128 9.78 38.48 10.26
N TYR A 129 8.50 38.63 10.62
CA TYR A 129 7.40 38.43 9.69
C TYR A 129 7.42 39.47 8.55
N SER A 130 7.75 40.73 8.85
CA SER A 130 7.91 41.77 7.83
C SER A 130 9.00 41.40 6.82
N LYS A 131 10.20 40.98 7.27
CA LYS A 131 11.29 40.50 6.39
C LYS A 131 10.88 39.33 5.50
N LEU A 132 10.07 38.40 6.02
CA LEU A 132 9.50 37.31 5.22
C LEU A 132 8.55 37.82 4.14
N CYS A 133 7.69 38.78 4.47
CA CYS A 133 6.78 39.42 3.51
C CYS A 133 7.54 40.23 2.45
N TYR A 134 8.65 40.91 2.79
CA TYR A 134 9.48 41.65 1.85
C TYR A 134 10.08 40.77 0.75
N ARG A 135 10.45 39.51 1.05
CA ARG A 135 10.89 38.54 0.02
C ARG A 135 9.77 38.07 -0.92
N MET A 136 8.51 38.33 -0.61
CA MET A 136 7.36 37.97 -1.47
C MET A 136 6.99 39.05 -2.49
N VAL A 137 7.63 40.23 -2.48
CA VAL A 137 7.44 41.33 -3.44
C VAL A 137 8.73 41.53 -4.24
N PRO A 138 8.74 41.41 -5.58
CA PRO A 138 9.97 41.55 -6.35
C PRO A 138 10.27 43.03 -6.63
N LYS A 139 11.39 43.58 -6.12
CA LYS A 139 12.06 44.78 -6.67
C LYS A 139 13.59 44.76 -6.45
N SER A 140 14.30 45.19 -7.50
CA SER A 140 15.71 45.63 -7.71
C SER A 140 16.89 44.94 -7.01
N GLU A 141 17.95 44.70 -7.79
CA GLU A 141 19.17 43.94 -7.45
C GLU A 141 20.05 44.57 -6.34
N GLU A 142 19.83 45.83 -5.97
CA GLU A 142 20.71 46.58 -5.04
C GLU A 142 20.42 46.31 -3.55
N ASP A 143 19.26 45.75 -3.18
CA ASP A 143 18.91 45.42 -1.78
C ASP A 143 19.31 43.99 -1.36
N MET A 144 19.94 43.22 -2.26
CA MET A 144 20.29 41.80 -2.06
C MET A 144 21.46 41.57 -1.08
N GLN A 145 22.18 42.60 -0.65
CA GLN A 145 23.41 42.46 0.15
C GLN A 145 23.22 42.59 1.68
N GLU A 146 22.07 43.07 2.17
CA GLU A 146 21.80 43.20 3.62
C GLU A 146 20.51 42.51 4.08
N SER A 147 20.41 41.18 4.06
CA SER A 147 19.33 40.49 4.83
C SER A 147 19.49 38.97 4.97
N SER A 148 20.57 38.51 5.61
CA SER A 148 20.49 37.23 6.32
C SER A 148 19.65 37.43 7.58
N ILE A 149 18.52 36.74 7.73
CA ILE A 149 17.77 36.71 8.99
C ILE A 149 18.63 35.96 10.01
N LYS A 150 19.53 36.67 10.71
CA LYS A 150 20.22 36.12 11.88
C LYS A 150 19.22 36.07 13.02
N ILE A 151 18.61 34.91 13.21
CA ILE A 151 17.78 34.63 14.38
C ILE A 151 18.73 34.52 15.57
N GLY A 152 18.71 35.49 16.49
CA GLY A 152 19.52 35.42 17.71
C GLY A 152 19.03 34.29 18.65
N PRO A 153 19.93 33.67 19.43
CA PRO A 153 19.57 32.58 20.36
C PRO A 153 18.59 33.02 21.46
N GLU A 154 18.70 34.26 21.95
CA GLU A 154 17.80 34.82 22.99
C GLU A 154 16.35 34.98 22.49
N PHE A 155 16.19 35.34 21.21
CA PHE A 155 14.89 35.52 20.57
C PHE A 155 14.11 34.19 20.46
N ASN A 156 14.81 33.10 20.15
CA ASN A 156 14.24 31.75 20.10
C ASN A 156 13.71 31.32 21.47
N PHE A 157 14.53 31.49 22.52
CA PHE A 157 14.14 31.10 23.88
C PHE A 157 12.85 31.80 24.32
N LEU A 158 12.71 33.09 23.97
CA LEU A 158 11.56 33.89 24.34
C LEU A 158 10.25 33.43 23.70
N ILE A 159 10.24 33.23 22.38
CA ILE A 159 9.05 32.77 21.66
C ILE A 159 8.61 31.41 22.17
N PHE A 160 9.54 30.45 22.31
CA PHE A 160 9.19 29.11 22.76
C PHE A 160 8.69 29.09 24.21
N LYS A 161 9.24 29.95 25.09
CA LYS A 161 8.77 30.11 26.46
C LYS A 161 7.34 30.66 26.51
N VAL A 162 7.05 31.71 25.75
CA VAL A 162 5.71 32.32 25.71
C VAL A 162 4.69 31.38 25.06
N LEU A 163 5.07 30.66 23.99
CA LEU A 163 4.22 29.63 23.38
C LEU A 163 3.93 28.48 24.34
N LYS A 164 4.92 28.02 25.11
CA LYS A 164 4.73 26.98 26.13
C LYS A 164 3.73 27.41 27.21
N ILE A 165 3.72 28.69 27.58
CA ILE A 165 2.74 29.25 28.51
C ILE A 165 1.36 29.28 27.85
N LEU A 166 1.22 29.90 26.67
CA LEU A 166 -0.06 30.04 25.95
C LEU A 166 -0.75 28.71 25.62
N GLY A 167 0.02 27.69 25.24
CA GLY A 167 -0.51 26.38 24.88
C GLY A 167 -1.57 26.45 23.78
N HIS A 168 -2.75 25.87 24.03
CA HIS A 168 -3.87 25.81 23.09
C HIS A 168 -4.64 27.14 22.94
N ASN A 169 -4.41 28.13 23.80
CA ASN A 169 -5.16 29.40 23.79
C ASN A 169 -4.69 30.39 22.71
N ILE A 170 -3.75 29.98 21.86
CA ILE A 170 -3.43 30.72 20.62
C ILE A 170 -4.59 30.73 19.61
N HIS A 171 -5.62 29.89 19.79
CA HIS A 171 -6.79 29.86 18.91
C HIS A 171 -7.63 31.16 18.92
N GLU A 172 -7.56 31.96 19.99
CA GLU A 172 -8.30 33.24 20.06
C GLU A 172 -7.78 34.27 19.03
N ASP A 173 -6.50 34.16 18.63
CA ASP A 173 -5.88 35.02 17.61
C ASP A 173 -5.38 34.20 16.41
N CYS A 174 -6.25 34.13 15.39
CA CYS A 174 -5.96 33.43 14.14
C CYS A 174 -4.81 34.08 13.33
N ILE A 175 -4.58 35.38 13.50
CA ILE A 175 -3.54 36.10 12.77
C ILE A 175 -2.18 35.69 13.32
N LEU A 176 -2.06 35.67 14.65
CA LEU A 176 -0.84 35.22 15.31
C LEU A 176 -0.53 33.75 14.99
N PHE A 177 -1.55 32.89 15.07
CA PHE A 177 -1.43 31.47 14.71
C PHE A 177 -0.80 31.28 13.32
N THR A 178 -1.29 32.01 12.31
CA THR A 178 -0.79 31.90 10.92
C THR A 178 0.59 32.54 10.73
N LYS A 179 0.87 33.71 11.35
CA LYS A 179 2.18 34.37 11.28
C LYS A 179 3.29 33.44 11.79
N ILE A 180 3.09 32.81 12.95
CA ILE A 180 4.12 31.93 13.57
C ILE A 180 4.34 30.68 12.72
N ILE A 181 3.27 30.07 12.21
CA ILE A 181 3.39 28.89 11.34
C ILE A 181 4.21 29.21 10.09
N ARG A 182 4.01 30.37 9.47
CA ARG A 182 4.78 30.81 8.30
C ARG A 182 6.26 31.01 8.63
N ILE A 183 6.56 31.59 9.79
CA ILE A 183 7.94 31.76 10.27
C ILE A 183 8.59 30.40 10.52
N PHE A 184 7.92 29.50 11.23
CA PHE A 184 8.44 28.15 11.48
C PHE A 184 8.64 27.38 10.18
N THR A 185 7.73 27.52 9.22
CA THR A 185 7.84 26.90 7.89
C THR A 185 9.06 27.41 7.14
N PHE A 186 9.34 28.71 7.25
CA PHE A 186 10.52 29.31 6.65
C PHE A 186 11.82 28.83 7.33
N ILE A 187 11.86 28.81 8.67
CA ILE A 187 13.01 28.32 9.44
C ILE A 187 13.35 26.87 9.08
N VAL A 188 12.33 26.00 9.00
CA VAL A 188 12.52 24.58 8.64
C VAL A 188 13.04 24.42 7.20
N LYS A 189 12.71 25.34 6.29
CA LYS A 189 13.16 25.30 4.89
C LYS A 189 14.57 25.86 4.68
N GLU A 190 14.94 26.92 5.37
CA GLU A 190 16.19 27.64 5.16
C GLU A 190 17.35 27.08 6.02
N SER A 191 17.04 26.32 7.08
CA SER A 191 18.06 25.79 7.99
C SER A 191 18.93 24.71 7.33
N SER A 192 20.26 24.92 7.41
CA SER A 192 21.25 23.86 7.17
C SER A 192 21.09 22.74 8.21
N ARG A 193 21.43 21.50 7.86
CA ARG A 193 21.20 20.30 8.70
C ARG A 193 21.74 20.43 10.13
N GLU A 194 22.81 21.20 10.35
CA GLU A 194 23.43 21.40 11.67
C GLU A 194 22.65 22.38 12.54
N SER A 195 22.27 23.56 12.01
CA SER A 195 21.45 24.56 12.73
C SER A 195 20.01 24.11 13.04
N PHE A 196 19.50 23.14 12.29
CA PHE A 196 18.14 22.62 12.48
C PHE A 196 18.01 21.77 13.74
N SER A 197 19.08 21.05 14.15
CA SER A 197 19.04 20.12 15.29
C SER A 197 18.58 20.80 16.58
N ASP A 198 19.09 21.99 16.89
CA ASP A 198 18.79 22.70 18.14
C ASP A 198 17.37 23.28 18.15
N LEU A 199 16.84 23.66 16.99
CA LEU A 199 15.50 24.25 16.84
C LEU A 199 14.41 23.23 16.57
N GLN A 200 14.77 22.00 16.16
CA GLN A 200 13.82 20.96 15.81
C GLN A 200 12.95 20.56 17.01
N ALA A 201 13.55 20.32 18.18
CA ALA A 201 12.82 19.87 19.36
C ALA A 201 11.83 20.93 19.90
N PRO A 202 12.20 22.22 20.05
CA PRO A 202 11.26 23.28 20.43
C PRO A 202 10.09 23.43 19.45
N ILE A 203 10.36 23.42 18.13
CA ILE A 203 9.30 23.53 17.10
C ILE A 203 8.34 22.34 17.16
N VAL A 204 8.88 21.12 17.28
CA VAL A 204 8.09 19.88 17.45
C VAL A 204 7.17 19.96 18.69
N MET A 205 7.69 20.48 19.80
CA MET A 205 6.93 20.67 21.03
C MET A 205 5.81 21.71 20.83
N SER A 206 6.10 22.84 20.18
CA SER A 206 5.10 23.86 19.87
C SER A 206 3.98 23.33 18.97
N ILE A 207 4.30 22.51 17.96
CA ILE A 207 3.28 21.87 17.10
C ILE A 207 2.37 20.97 17.93
N SER A 208 2.96 20.12 18.79
CA SER A 208 2.25 19.09 19.54
C SER A 208 1.40 19.66 20.69
N CYS A 209 1.92 20.64 21.41
CA CYS A 209 1.30 21.17 22.63
C CYS A 209 0.52 22.47 22.40
N CYS A 210 0.79 23.22 21.33
CA CYS A 210 0.16 24.52 21.07
C CYS A 210 -0.71 24.49 19.81
N PHE A 211 -0.12 24.29 18.63
CA PHE A 211 -0.83 24.52 17.36
C PHE A 211 -1.90 23.46 17.04
N LEU A 212 -1.59 22.17 17.17
CA LEU A 212 -2.58 21.11 16.95
C LEU A 212 -3.73 21.18 17.97
N PRO A 213 -3.46 21.31 19.29
CA PRO A 213 -4.51 21.57 20.27
C PRO A 213 -5.32 22.84 19.99
N ALA A 214 -4.69 23.95 19.58
CA ALA A 214 -5.41 25.18 19.26
C ALA A 214 -6.38 25.00 18.08
N LEU A 215 -5.98 24.27 17.03
CA LEU A 215 -6.84 23.98 15.89
C LEU A 215 -8.16 23.31 16.31
N THR A 216 -8.14 22.46 17.35
CA THR A 216 -9.34 21.77 17.86
C THR A 216 -10.37 22.70 18.49
N GLN A 217 -9.95 23.89 18.94
CA GLN A 217 -10.83 24.90 19.54
C GLN A 217 -11.31 25.94 18.53
N MET A 218 -10.65 26.07 17.37
CA MET A 218 -11.07 27.03 16.33
C MET A 218 -12.42 26.64 15.70
N GLU A 219 -13.25 27.63 15.40
CA GLU A 219 -14.52 27.40 14.71
C GLU A 219 -14.30 27.12 13.20
N SER A 220 -14.49 25.85 12.79
CA SER A 220 -14.52 25.38 11.39
C SER A 220 -13.61 26.12 10.39
N ASN A 221 -12.32 26.27 10.72
CA ASN A 221 -11.37 27.05 9.91
C ASN A 221 -10.51 26.17 9.00
N CYS A 222 -10.91 26.05 7.74
CA CYS A 222 -10.18 25.28 6.72
C CYS A 222 -8.79 25.86 6.44
N VAL A 223 -8.66 27.19 6.39
CA VAL A 223 -7.40 27.88 6.06
C VAL A 223 -6.35 27.63 7.13
N ALA A 224 -6.73 27.66 8.41
CA ALA A 224 -5.82 27.34 9.52
C ALA A 224 -5.27 25.91 9.42
N SER A 225 -6.10 24.94 9.02
CA SER A 225 -5.66 23.56 8.79
C SER A 225 -4.66 23.44 7.64
N GLU A 226 -4.84 24.19 6.55
CA GLU A 226 -3.92 24.18 5.40
C GLU A 226 -2.58 24.86 5.71
N GLU A 227 -2.61 25.98 6.42
CA GLU A 227 -1.39 26.65 6.88
C GLU A 227 -0.61 25.73 7.83
N LEU A 228 -1.28 25.08 8.78
CA LEU A 228 -0.63 24.12 9.68
C LEU A 228 -0.05 22.92 8.92
N TRP A 229 -0.75 22.42 7.89
CA TRP A 229 -0.23 21.38 7.01
C TRP A 229 1.05 21.82 6.28
N SER A 230 1.15 23.08 5.88
CA SER A 230 2.33 23.61 5.18
C SER A 230 3.62 23.46 5.98
N LEU A 231 3.52 23.50 7.32
CA LEU A 231 4.59 23.23 8.26
C LEU A 231 4.76 21.71 8.52
N ILE A 232 3.66 21.02 8.87
CA ILE A 232 3.71 19.59 9.25
C ILE A 232 4.28 18.72 8.12
N LYS A 233 3.93 19.00 6.85
CA LYS A 233 4.37 18.21 5.69
C LYS A 233 5.90 18.16 5.49
N LEU A 234 6.64 19.09 6.09
CA LEU A 234 8.11 19.13 6.01
C LEU A 234 8.77 18.05 6.88
N PHE A 235 8.03 17.48 7.84
CA PHE A 235 8.54 16.44 8.73
C PHE A 235 8.30 15.03 8.16
N PRO A 236 9.21 14.07 8.40
CA PRO A 236 9.00 12.67 8.03
C PRO A 236 7.76 12.10 8.76
N TYR A 237 7.07 11.16 8.11
CA TYR A 237 5.79 10.63 8.60
C TYR A 237 5.86 10.06 10.03
N ASN A 238 7.00 9.49 10.43
CA ASN A 238 7.25 8.99 11.80
C ASN A 238 7.03 10.08 12.87
N ILE A 239 7.50 11.30 12.60
CA ILE A 239 7.34 12.43 13.52
C ILE A 239 5.90 12.95 13.44
N ARG A 240 5.33 13.05 12.24
CA ARG A 240 3.94 13.50 12.03
C ARG A 240 2.93 12.64 12.80
N PHE A 241 3.09 11.32 12.75
CA PHE A 241 2.21 10.39 13.46
C PHE A 241 2.36 10.47 14.99
N ARG A 242 3.56 10.81 15.50
CA ARG A 242 3.74 11.11 16.92
C ARG A 242 2.97 12.34 17.35
N PHE A 243 2.86 13.37 16.50
CA PHE A 243 2.02 14.55 16.79
C PHE A 243 0.55 14.14 16.97
N TYR A 244 0.04 13.30 16.08
CA TYR A 244 -1.35 12.84 16.14
C TYR A 244 -1.62 11.94 17.34
N SER A 245 -0.69 11.05 17.65
CA SER A 245 -0.74 10.21 18.85
C SER A 245 -0.72 11.07 20.13
N HIS A 246 0.14 12.08 20.20
CA HIS A 246 0.20 13.00 21.33
C HIS A 246 -1.12 13.76 21.51
N LEU A 247 -1.71 14.29 20.44
CA LEU A 247 -3.00 14.97 20.50
C LEU A 247 -4.09 14.04 21.06
N LYS A 248 -4.16 12.80 20.56
CA LYS A 248 -5.16 11.80 20.94
C LYS A 248 -5.04 11.34 22.40
N ASN A 249 -3.81 10.99 22.81
CA ASN A 249 -3.54 10.27 24.05
C ASN A 249 -3.07 11.16 25.21
N VAL A 250 -2.66 12.41 24.94
CA VAL A 250 -2.15 13.33 25.98
C VAL A 250 -3.04 14.57 26.05
N SER A 251 -3.13 15.34 24.96
CA SER A 251 -3.80 16.64 24.98
C SER A 251 -5.30 16.53 25.31
N TYR A 252 -6.01 15.60 24.67
CA TYR A 252 -7.43 15.36 24.95
C TYR A 252 -7.73 14.74 26.32
N LEU A 253 -6.73 14.32 27.10
CA LEU A 253 -6.93 13.81 28.47
C LEU A 253 -6.58 14.86 29.53
N ASN A 254 -5.55 15.67 29.28
CA ASN A 254 -5.00 16.57 30.29
C ASN A 254 -5.63 17.97 30.30
N VAL A 255 -6.39 18.35 29.27
CA VAL A 255 -6.97 19.69 29.13
C VAL A 255 -8.49 19.63 29.04
N THR A 256 -9.17 20.15 30.06
CA THR A 256 -10.63 20.15 30.22
C THR A 256 -11.38 20.74 29.02
N GLN A 257 -10.89 21.86 28.48
CA GLN A 257 -11.49 22.49 27.28
C GLN A 257 -11.40 21.59 26.03
N LEU A 258 -10.30 20.85 25.87
CA LEU A 258 -10.12 19.92 24.77
C LEU A 258 -11.03 18.69 24.95
N VAL A 259 -11.18 18.17 26.18
CA VAL A 259 -12.12 17.07 26.48
C VAL A 259 -13.54 17.46 26.10
N ARG A 260 -13.98 18.67 26.45
CA ARG A 260 -15.30 19.19 26.06
C ARG A 260 -15.48 19.20 24.54
N SER A 261 -14.51 19.75 23.81
CA SER A 261 -14.56 19.81 22.34
C SER A 261 -14.68 18.41 21.72
N LYS A 262 -13.91 17.44 22.25
CA LYS A 262 -13.95 16.04 21.85
C LYS A 262 -15.34 15.43 22.03
N LEU A 263 -15.99 15.64 23.18
CA LEU A 263 -17.34 15.10 23.43
C LEU A 263 -18.38 15.67 22.45
N ILE A 264 -18.37 16.99 22.24
CA ILE A 264 -19.30 17.67 21.32
C ILE A 264 -19.10 17.16 19.89
N VAL A 265 -17.86 17.10 19.43
CA VAL A 265 -17.52 16.66 18.07
C VAL A 265 -17.84 15.19 17.86
N THR A 266 -17.51 14.31 18.80
CA THR A 266 -17.82 12.87 18.72
C THR A 266 -19.32 12.65 18.52
N LYS A 267 -20.12 13.35 19.34
CA LYS A 267 -21.58 13.24 19.31
C LYS A 267 -22.18 13.77 18.01
N ASN A 268 -21.72 14.93 17.53
CA ASN A 268 -22.14 15.50 16.25
C ASN A 268 -21.74 14.59 15.07
N THR A 269 -20.55 13.99 15.13
CA THR A 269 -20.06 13.06 14.11
C THR A 269 -20.92 11.81 14.05
N LYS A 270 -21.22 11.18 15.21
CA LYS A 270 -22.13 10.03 15.30
C LYS A 270 -23.50 10.35 14.70
N PHE A 271 -24.03 11.53 15.00
CA PHE A 271 -25.33 11.98 14.49
C PHE A 271 -25.34 12.12 12.96
N ILE A 272 -24.27 12.69 12.37
CA ILE A 272 -24.13 12.82 10.92
C ILE A 272 -23.97 11.42 10.29
N CYS A 273 -23.10 10.57 10.83
CA CYS A 273 -22.81 9.24 10.28
C CYS A 273 -24.07 8.36 10.19
N LYS A 274 -24.95 8.40 11.19
CA LYS A 274 -26.23 7.66 11.19
C LYS A 274 -27.21 8.08 10.09
N ARG A 275 -26.96 9.20 9.40
CA ARG A 275 -27.85 9.76 8.37
C ARG A 275 -27.21 9.81 6.99
N ILE A 276 -26.05 9.17 6.82
CA ILE A 276 -25.40 9.04 5.53
C ILE A 276 -26.20 8.00 4.72
N THR A 277 -26.81 8.47 3.64
CA THR A 277 -27.43 7.66 2.58
C THR A 277 -26.89 8.14 1.24
N LYS A 278 -27.13 7.40 0.16
CA LYS A 278 -26.70 7.78 -1.19
C LYS A 278 -27.18 9.18 -1.61
N ASP A 279 -28.36 9.60 -1.14
CA ASP A 279 -28.94 10.90 -1.48
C ASP A 279 -28.40 12.05 -0.60
N THR A 280 -28.02 11.76 0.65
CA THR A 280 -27.57 12.79 1.61
C THR A 280 -26.07 13.03 1.58
N VAL A 281 -25.28 12.22 0.85
CA VAL A 281 -23.80 12.26 0.80
C VAL A 281 -23.23 13.67 0.67
N LYS A 282 -23.77 14.50 -0.23
CA LYS A 282 -23.22 15.85 -0.45
C LYS A 282 -23.44 16.76 0.77
N GLN A 283 -24.61 16.68 1.39
CA GLN A 283 -24.95 17.50 2.55
C GLN A 283 -24.18 17.02 3.79
N SER A 284 -24.23 15.73 4.07
CA SER A 284 -23.50 15.09 5.16
C SER A 284 -21.99 15.28 5.02
N GLY A 285 -21.45 15.17 3.79
CA GLY A 285 -20.05 15.44 3.50
C GLY A 285 -19.62 16.87 3.80
N ARG A 286 -20.45 17.88 3.50
CA ARG A 286 -20.14 19.29 3.86
C ARG A 286 -20.15 19.49 5.38
N GLN A 287 -21.10 18.88 6.08
CA GLN A 287 -21.18 18.94 7.55
C GLN A 287 -19.97 18.25 8.19
N LEU A 288 -19.59 17.08 7.69
CA LEU A 288 -18.42 16.33 8.12
C LEU A 288 -17.12 17.10 7.84
N GLY A 289 -17.02 17.74 6.67
CA GLY A 289 -15.92 18.63 6.28
C GLY A 289 -15.69 19.75 7.29
N LYS A 290 -16.77 20.47 7.66
CA LYS A 290 -16.69 21.54 8.68
C LYS A 290 -16.14 21.04 10.02
N LEU A 291 -16.57 19.87 10.47
CA LEU A 291 -16.07 19.28 11.73
C LEU A 291 -14.61 18.81 11.60
N THR A 292 -14.22 18.24 10.45
CA THR A 292 -12.85 17.75 10.21
C THR A 292 -11.84 18.88 10.11
N HIS A 293 -12.23 20.09 9.68
CA HIS A 293 -11.32 21.24 9.63
C HIS A 293 -10.78 21.65 11.00
N SER A 294 -11.59 21.52 12.06
CA SER A 294 -11.16 21.80 13.43
C SER A 294 -10.65 20.56 14.15
N ASN A 295 -11.39 19.45 14.07
CA ASN A 295 -11.15 18.25 14.88
C ASN A 295 -11.01 16.98 14.02
N PRO A 296 -9.97 16.89 13.16
CA PRO A 296 -9.83 15.79 12.21
C PRO A 296 -9.68 14.42 12.89
N ILE A 297 -8.87 14.31 13.95
CA ILE A 297 -8.58 13.01 14.61
C ILE A 297 -9.86 12.35 15.13
N ILE A 298 -10.69 13.09 15.85
CA ILE A 298 -11.90 12.56 16.48
C ILE A 298 -12.94 12.19 15.42
N VAL A 299 -13.17 13.07 14.44
CA VAL A 299 -14.15 12.84 13.39
C VAL A 299 -13.78 11.62 12.56
N ILE A 300 -12.52 11.52 12.13
CA ILE A 300 -12.05 10.41 11.32
C ILE A 300 -12.08 9.10 12.12
N SER A 301 -11.68 9.12 13.40
CA SER A 301 -11.73 7.93 14.25
C SER A 301 -13.14 7.36 14.35
N GLU A 302 -14.15 8.21 14.48
CA GLU A 302 -15.55 7.78 14.53
C GLU A 302 -16.07 7.30 13.17
N VAL A 303 -15.65 7.93 12.07
CA VAL A 303 -16.00 7.49 10.71
C VAL A 303 -15.42 6.10 10.42
N VAL A 304 -14.16 5.84 10.79
CA VAL A 304 -13.53 4.52 10.61
C VAL A 304 -14.20 3.46 11.48
N ASN A 305 -14.60 3.79 12.72
CA ASN A 305 -15.40 2.88 13.56
C ASN A 305 -16.70 2.43 12.87
N GLN A 306 -17.43 3.35 12.24
CA GLN A 306 -18.66 3.02 11.52
C GLN A 306 -18.40 2.06 10.35
N ILE A 307 -17.29 2.26 9.62
CA ILE A 307 -16.90 1.41 8.49
C ILE A 307 -16.52 0.00 8.94
N CYS A 308 -15.83 -0.13 10.08
CA CYS A 308 -15.44 -1.44 10.62
C CYS A 308 -16.67 -2.33 10.85
N SER A 309 -17.82 -1.74 11.21
CA SER A 309 -19.07 -2.45 11.46
C SER A 309 -19.93 -2.68 10.20
N PHE A 310 -19.84 -1.81 9.18
CA PHE A 310 -20.74 -1.85 8.02
C PHE A 310 -20.01 -1.64 6.68
N ASP A 311 -19.90 -2.70 5.89
CA ASP A 311 -19.30 -2.70 4.55
C ASP A 311 -20.08 -1.84 3.53
N THR A 312 -21.40 -1.86 3.59
CA THR A 312 -22.30 -1.11 2.70
C THR A 312 -22.12 0.41 2.81
N MET A 313 -21.59 0.90 3.94
CA MET A 313 -21.33 2.32 4.19
C MET A 313 -20.01 2.82 3.59
N ILE A 314 -19.14 1.94 3.10
CA ILE A 314 -17.82 2.31 2.56
C ILE A 314 -17.96 3.33 1.43
N ILE A 315 -18.76 3.04 0.40
CA ILE A 315 -18.86 3.90 -0.78
C ILE A 315 -19.47 5.29 -0.43
N PRO A 316 -20.63 5.38 0.27
CA PRO A 316 -21.17 6.67 0.68
C PRO A 316 -20.20 7.50 1.53
N ILE A 317 -19.48 6.87 2.46
CA ILE A 317 -18.50 7.58 3.30
C ILE A 317 -17.34 8.10 2.45
N VAL A 318 -16.78 7.29 1.56
CA VAL A 318 -15.70 7.72 0.66
C VAL A 318 -16.12 8.93 -0.19
N GLU A 319 -17.39 9.05 -0.57
CA GLU A 319 -17.89 10.24 -1.25
C GLU A 319 -18.03 11.46 -0.33
N CYS A 320 -18.42 11.27 0.93
CA CYS A 320 -18.42 12.33 1.94
C CYS A 320 -17.02 12.90 2.19
N LEU A 321 -15.97 12.08 2.04
CA LEU A 321 -14.58 12.50 2.28
C LEU A 321 -14.03 13.52 1.26
N LYS A 322 -14.80 13.89 0.23
CA LYS A 322 -14.39 14.87 -0.79
C LYS A 322 -13.98 16.22 -0.20
N TYR A 323 -14.53 16.59 0.96
CA TYR A 323 -14.34 17.90 1.60
C TYR A 323 -13.24 17.90 2.68
N LEU A 324 -12.42 16.84 2.77
CA LEU A 324 -11.29 16.80 3.71
C LEU A 324 -10.10 17.63 3.21
N THR A 325 -9.34 18.17 4.16
CA THR A 325 -8.04 18.83 3.89
C THR A 325 -6.92 17.79 3.76
N PRO A 326 -5.76 18.14 3.16
CA PRO A 326 -4.58 17.28 3.13
C PRO A 326 -4.13 16.83 4.53
N LEU A 327 -4.21 17.70 5.54
CA LEU A 327 -3.95 17.32 6.94
C LEU A 327 -4.89 16.21 7.41
N SER A 328 -6.17 16.30 7.06
CA SER A 328 -7.16 15.27 7.40
C SER A 328 -6.87 13.95 6.68
N PHE A 329 -6.37 13.96 5.44
CA PHE A 329 -5.97 12.74 4.75
C PHE A 329 -4.70 12.09 5.35
N ASP A 330 -3.77 12.87 5.87
CA ASP A 330 -2.62 12.34 6.59
C ASP A 330 -3.01 11.72 7.93
N ILE A 331 -3.90 12.39 8.68
CA ILE A 331 -4.50 11.87 9.90
C ILE A 331 -5.33 10.61 9.62
N LEU A 332 -6.03 10.55 8.49
CA LEU A 332 -6.74 9.35 8.04
C LEU A 332 -5.78 8.16 7.91
N SER A 333 -4.61 8.38 7.30
CA SER A 333 -3.57 7.35 7.19
C SER A 333 -3.10 6.85 8.57
N TYR A 334 -2.88 7.75 9.52
CA TYR A 334 -2.54 7.41 10.89
C TYR A 334 -3.66 6.60 11.58
N THR A 335 -4.91 7.05 11.49
CA THR A 335 -6.04 6.36 12.13
C THR A 335 -6.27 4.97 11.55
N LEU A 336 -6.07 4.77 10.24
CA LEU A 336 -6.18 3.45 9.62
C LEU A 336 -5.16 2.47 10.21
N ILE A 337 -3.90 2.91 10.38
CA ILE A 337 -2.86 2.09 11.01
C ILE A 337 -3.19 1.81 12.47
N GLU A 338 -3.72 2.79 13.20
CA GLU A 338 -4.14 2.61 14.58
C GLU A 338 -5.23 1.54 14.70
N TYR A 339 -6.27 1.58 13.86
CA TYR A 339 -7.32 0.56 13.85
C TYR A 339 -6.82 -0.81 13.39
N LEU A 340 -5.91 -0.86 12.42
CA LEU A 340 -5.26 -2.13 12.04
C LEU A 340 -4.47 -2.70 13.22
N SER A 341 -3.70 -1.88 13.93
CA SER A 341 -2.91 -2.33 15.08
C SER A 341 -3.76 -2.71 16.30
N ALA A 342 -4.89 -2.05 16.52
CA ALA A 342 -5.80 -2.36 17.62
C ALA A 342 -6.61 -3.63 17.36
N ASN A 343 -6.93 -3.89 16.10
CA ASN A 343 -7.66 -5.08 15.67
C ASN A 343 -6.73 -6.16 15.08
N SER A 344 -5.40 -5.99 15.16
CA SER A 344 -4.46 -6.97 14.65
C SER A 344 -4.55 -8.20 15.53
N VAL A 345 -5.13 -9.27 14.99
CA VAL A 345 -5.21 -10.55 15.69
C VAL A 345 -3.91 -11.29 15.42
N THR A 346 -3.25 -11.78 16.47
CA THR A 346 -2.11 -12.68 16.32
C THR A 346 -2.62 -14.07 15.95
N LEU A 347 -1.96 -14.73 14.98
CA LEU A 347 -2.29 -16.10 14.60
C LEU A 347 -2.30 -17.01 15.84
N SER A 348 -3.45 -17.62 16.10
CA SER A 348 -3.64 -18.58 17.20
C SER A 348 -4.57 -19.69 16.75
N ALA A 349 -4.52 -20.83 17.45
CA ALA A 349 -5.34 -22.01 17.14
C ALA A 349 -6.86 -21.77 17.18
N LYS A 350 -7.32 -20.66 17.78
CA LYS A 350 -8.75 -20.29 17.90
C LYS A 350 -9.32 -19.62 16.65
N ILE A 351 -8.49 -19.16 15.72
CA ILE A 351 -8.94 -18.41 14.55
C ILE A 351 -9.41 -19.39 13.47
N THR A 352 -10.70 -19.36 13.17
CA THR A 352 -11.33 -20.20 12.14
C THR A 352 -11.58 -19.44 10.83
N SER A 353 -11.64 -18.10 10.88
CA SER A 353 -11.82 -17.23 9.72
C SER A 353 -11.09 -15.91 9.91
N ILE A 354 -10.85 -15.21 8.79
CA ILE A 354 -10.31 -13.85 8.80
C ILE A 354 -11.38 -12.91 9.36
N PRO A 355 -11.02 -11.97 10.25
CA PRO A 355 -11.96 -10.96 10.75
C PRO A 355 -12.48 -10.03 9.63
N ASP A 356 -13.79 -9.92 9.51
CA ASP A 356 -14.46 -9.01 8.55
C ASP A 356 -13.99 -7.56 8.71
N VAL A 357 -13.62 -7.16 9.93
CA VAL A 357 -13.08 -5.82 10.25
C VAL A 357 -11.84 -5.50 9.41
N ILE A 358 -10.89 -6.43 9.29
CA ILE A 358 -9.65 -6.22 8.53
C ILE A 358 -9.96 -6.10 7.04
N GLN A 359 -10.89 -6.92 6.53
CA GLN A 359 -11.33 -6.86 5.14
C GLN A 359 -12.05 -5.54 4.82
N ASN A 360 -12.92 -5.07 5.71
CA ASN A 360 -13.63 -3.79 5.58
C ASN A 360 -12.64 -2.61 5.59
N ILE A 361 -11.67 -2.63 6.50
CA ILE A 361 -10.61 -1.60 6.56
C ILE A 361 -9.76 -1.64 5.27
N GLY A 362 -9.35 -2.82 4.80
CA GLY A 362 -8.58 -2.97 3.56
C GLY A 362 -9.34 -2.43 2.34
N ASN A 363 -10.61 -2.81 2.19
CA ASN A 363 -11.48 -2.33 1.12
C ASN A 363 -11.68 -0.81 1.17
N PHE A 364 -11.91 -0.24 2.36
CA PHE A 364 -12.03 1.20 2.54
C PHE A 364 -10.72 1.93 2.23
N ALA A 365 -9.59 1.49 2.79
CA ALA A 365 -8.27 2.08 2.57
C ALA A 365 -7.93 2.11 1.07
N ALA A 366 -8.11 0.99 0.38
CA ALA A 366 -7.89 0.88 -1.06
C ALA A 366 -8.80 1.84 -1.88
N THR A 367 -10.07 1.97 -1.48
CA THR A 367 -11.03 2.86 -2.17
C THR A 367 -10.68 4.33 -1.98
N VAL A 368 -10.32 4.72 -0.75
CA VAL A 368 -9.88 6.09 -0.43
C VAL A 368 -8.58 6.41 -1.16
N MET A 369 -7.59 5.52 -1.10
CA MET A 369 -6.30 5.73 -1.76
C MET A 369 -6.46 5.84 -3.26
N ARG A 370 -7.33 5.06 -3.89
CA ARG A 370 -7.61 5.23 -5.33
C ARG A 370 -8.19 6.61 -5.63
N LYS A 371 -9.11 7.11 -4.81
CA LYS A 371 -9.88 8.33 -5.10
C LYS A 371 -9.16 9.62 -4.71
N TYR A 372 -8.43 9.62 -3.61
CA TYR A 372 -7.80 10.81 -3.01
C TYR A 372 -6.29 10.61 -2.86
N ILE A 373 -5.56 11.73 -2.77
CA ILE A 373 -4.11 11.72 -2.56
C ILE A 373 -3.85 11.53 -1.06
N VAL A 374 -3.64 10.28 -0.67
CA VAL A 374 -3.37 9.87 0.71
C VAL A 374 -1.96 9.28 0.77
N PRO A 375 -1.11 9.69 1.73
CA PRO A 375 0.22 9.10 1.93
C PRO A 375 0.14 7.59 2.19
N LEU A 376 0.81 6.77 1.37
CA LEU A 376 0.76 5.31 1.47
C LEU A 376 1.91 4.73 2.30
N THR A 377 3.01 5.48 2.44
CA THR A 377 4.26 5.03 3.06
C THR A 377 4.04 4.42 4.45
N GLY A 378 3.23 5.05 5.30
CA GLY A 378 2.95 4.55 6.64
C GLY A 378 2.24 3.19 6.65
N ILE A 379 1.25 2.99 5.77
CA ILE A 379 0.48 1.73 5.70
C ILE A 379 1.34 0.61 5.10
N LEU A 380 2.13 0.92 4.07
CA LEU A 380 3.06 -0.04 3.46
C LEU A 380 4.14 -0.48 4.47
N GLN A 381 4.70 0.46 5.25
CA GLN A 381 5.66 0.13 6.30
C GLN A 381 5.02 -0.68 7.43
N TYR A 382 3.76 -0.38 7.80
CA TYR A 382 3.03 -1.18 8.77
C TYR A 382 2.88 -2.63 8.31
N ILE A 383 2.48 -2.86 7.06
CA ILE A 383 2.35 -4.21 6.48
C ILE A 383 3.71 -4.92 6.46
N ALA A 384 4.79 -4.21 6.07
CA ALA A 384 6.15 -4.73 6.14
C ALA A 384 6.54 -5.16 7.57
N ASN A 385 6.21 -4.35 8.57
CA ASN A 385 6.47 -4.66 9.97
C ASN A 385 5.64 -5.85 10.47
N GLN A 386 4.38 -5.99 10.03
CA GLN A 386 3.53 -7.13 10.38
C GLN A 386 4.01 -8.44 9.77
N LEU A 387 4.48 -8.40 8.52
CA LEU A 387 5.13 -9.56 7.88
C LEU A 387 6.41 -9.96 8.61
N LYS A 388 7.23 -8.97 9.00
CA LYS A 388 8.41 -9.21 9.83
C LYS A 388 8.04 -9.77 11.21
N ALA A 389 6.92 -9.33 11.78
CA ALA A 389 6.33 -9.87 13.00
C ALA A 389 5.48 -11.12 12.75
N HIS A 390 5.63 -11.75 11.58
CA HIS A 390 5.10 -13.08 11.31
C HIS A 390 3.56 -13.18 11.27
N ASN A 391 2.88 -12.06 11.03
CA ASN A 391 1.44 -11.96 10.92
C ASN A 391 0.98 -11.76 9.45
N PRO A 392 0.36 -12.77 8.82
CA PRO A 392 -0.08 -12.71 7.43
C PRO A 392 -1.47 -12.11 7.23
N LEU A 393 -2.27 -11.93 8.29
CA LEU A 393 -3.67 -11.49 8.16
C LEU A 393 -3.80 -10.09 7.53
N ASP A 394 -2.87 -9.21 7.84
CA ASP A 394 -2.86 -7.83 7.36
C ASP A 394 -2.45 -7.71 5.88
N LEU A 395 -1.99 -8.80 5.25
CA LEU A 395 -1.69 -8.82 3.80
C LEU A 395 -2.92 -8.51 2.94
N ILE A 396 -4.12 -8.79 3.46
CA ILE A 396 -5.39 -8.47 2.80
C ILE A 396 -5.48 -6.97 2.51
N VAL A 397 -4.89 -6.12 3.35
CA VAL A 397 -4.85 -4.67 3.10
C VAL A 397 -4.01 -4.36 1.86
N LEU A 398 -2.83 -4.97 1.71
CA LEU A 398 -1.97 -4.80 0.53
C LEU A 398 -2.68 -5.29 -0.74
N ARG A 399 -3.32 -6.44 -0.63
CA ARG A 399 -4.09 -7.09 -1.70
C ARG A 399 -5.19 -6.19 -2.27
N GLU A 400 -6.02 -5.62 -1.40
CA GLU A 400 -7.07 -4.68 -1.80
C GLU A 400 -6.50 -3.41 -2.42
N ILE A 401 -5.39 -2.87 -1.87
CA ILE A 401 -4.69 -1.70 -2.41
C ILE A 401 -4.19 -1.99 -3.83
N LEU A 402 -3.53 -3.13 -4.04
CA LEU A 402 -3.04 -3.56 -5.36
C LEU A 402 -4.20 -3.69 -6.34
N HIS A 403 -5.27 -4.38 -5.95
CA HIS A 403 -6.43 -4.58 -6.80
C HIS A 403 -7.05 -3.24 -7.24
N LYS A 404 -7.34 -2.33 -6.31
CA LYS A 404 -8.02 -1.07 -6.66
C LYS A 404 -7.11 -0.04 -7.33
N MET A 405 -5.83 0.02 -6.98
CA MET A 405 -4.92 1.04 -7.53
C MET A 405 -4.26 0.62 -8.84
N SER A 406 -3.97 -0.66 -9.02
CA SER A 406 -3.29 -1.16 -10.21
C SER A 406 -4.18 -1.96 -11.15
N GLY A 407 -5.36 -2.39 -10.68
CA GLY A 407 -6.27 -3.20 -11.49
C GLY A 407 -5.81 -4.64 -11.69
N VAL A 408 -4.79 -5.11 -10.95
CA VAL A 408 -4.36 -6.51 -10.98
C VAL A 408 -5.39 -7.34 -10.21
N GLU A 409 -6.18 -8.12 -10.93
CA GLU A 409 -7.19 -9.00 -10.33
C GLU A 409 -6.58 -10.29 -9.76
N GLU A 410 -7.24 -10.79 -8.70
CA GLU A 410 -6.89 -12.02 -7.98
C GLU A 410 -7.82 -13.20 -8.32
N ASN A 411 -8.75 -13.03 -9.26
CA ASN A 411 -9.84 -13.97 -9.45
C ASN A 411 -9.36 -15.31 -10.03
N HIS A 412 -10.06 -16.38 -9.66
CA HIS A 412 -10.01 -17.66 -10.38
C HIS A 412 -10.36 -17.38 -11.85
N LEU A 413 -9.33 -17.40 -12.70
CA LEU A 413 -9.46 -17.09 -14.10
C LEU A 413 -10.21 -18.24 -14.78
N ASN A 414 -11.30 -17.94 -15.47
CA ASN A 414 -11.96 -18.93 -16.31
C ASN A 414 -11.01 -19.38 -17.44
N ALA A 415 -11.16 -20.60 -17.96
CA ALA A 415 -10.30 -21.11 -19.04
C ALA A 415 -10.18 -20.13 -20.24
N GLN A 416 -11.29 -19.49 -20.63
CA GLN A 416 -11.30 -18.47 -21.67
C GLN A 416 -10.49 -17.20 -21.30
N GLN A 417 -10.48 -16.81 -20.03
CA GLN A 417 -9.70 -15.67 -19.53
C GLN A 417 -8.21 -16.01 -19.45
N ILE A 418 -7.85 -17.26 -19.14
CA ILE A 418 -6.44 -17.69 -19.14
C ILE A 418 -5.88 -17.68 -20.57
N ASP A 419 -6.65 -18.15 -21.56
CA ASP A 419 -6.24 -18.07 -22.97
C ASP A 419 -6.01 -16.61 -23.42
N LEU A 420 -6.78 -15.65 -22.92
CA LEU A 420 -6.59 -14.23 -23.22
C LEU A 420 -5.29 -13.67 -22.64
N LEU A 421 -4.84 -14.16 -21.48
CA LEU A 421 -3.57 -13.78 -20.86
C LEU A 421 -2.34 -14.29 -21.62
N SER A 422 -2.51 -15.24 -22.54
CA SER A 422 -1.44 -15.68 -23.44
C SER A 422 -1.19 -14.74 -24.62
N GLY A 423 -2.10 -13.80 -24.88
CA GLY A 423 -1.95 -12.79 -25.93
C GLY A 423 -1.21 -11.54 -25.47
N SER A 424 -1.10 -10.57 -26.37
CA SER A 424 -0.47 -9.27 -26.13
C SER A 424 -1.24 -8.43 -25.11
N ASP A 425 -0.55 -7.44 -24.54
CA ASP A 425 -1.12 -6.48 -23.59
C ASP A 425 -2.37 -5.78 -24.15
N THR A 426 -2.47 -5.54 -25.47
CA THR A 426 -3.66 -4.92 -26.08
C THR A 426 -4.86 -5.86 -26.07
N LEU A 427 -4.66 -7.16 -26.34
CA LEU A 427 -5.72 -8.18 -26.26
C LEU A 427 -6.23 -8.31 -24.82
N GLN A 428 -5.30 -8.32 -23.86
CA GLN A 428 -5.61 -8.36 -22.43
C GLN A 428 -6.40 -7.12 -22.00
N GLU A 429 -5.97 -5.92 -22.41
CA GLU A 429 -6.66 -4.65 -22.11
C GLU A 429 -8.09 -4.61 -22.67
N GLU A 430 -8.32 -5.06 -23.92
CA GLU A 430 -9.65 -5.09 -24.54
C GLU A 430 -10.57 -6.17 -23.94
N ALA A 431 -10.00 -7.29 -23.50
CA ALA A 431 -10.77 -8.31 -22.79
C ALA A 431 -11.08 -7.95 -21.34
N GLY A 432 -10.43 -6.90 -20.80
CA GLY A 432 -10.53 -6.52 -19.39
C GLY A 432 -9.90 -7.56 -18.45
N VAL A 433 -9.02 -8.43 -18.95
CA VAL A 433 -8.36 -9.48 -18.16
C VAL A 433 -6.90 -9.06 -17.92
N GLY A 434 -6.43 -9.17 -16.67
CA GLY A 434 -5.08 -8.76 -16.30
C GLY A 434 -5.05 -7.36 -15.68
N PHE A 435 -4.40 -6.39 -16.34
CA PHE A 435 -4.35 -5.01 -15.83
C PHE A 435 -5.50 -4.20 -16.40
N SER A 436 -6.44 -3.82 -15.54
CA SER A 436 -7.57 -2.99 -15.94
C SER A 436 -7.14 -1.59 -16.45
N SER A 437 -7.80 -1.15 -17.54
CA SER A 437 -7.91 0.20 -18.14
C SER A 437 -6.73 1.18 -18.00
N LYS A 438 -6.40 1.87 -19.09
CA LYS A 438 -5.50 3.06 -19.13
C LYS A 438 -5.77 4.08 -18.01
N SER A 439 -7.01 4.18 -17.52
CA SER A 439 -7.41 5.07 -16.43
C SER A 439 -6.74 4.78 -15.08
N LEU A 440 -6.31 3.53 -14.83
CA LEU A 440 -5.71 3.14 -13.55
C LEU A 440 -4.19 3.38 -13.48
N LYS A 441 -3.52 3.60 -14.63
CA LYS A 441 -2.06 3.78 -14.71
C LYS A 441 -1.56 4.88 -13.77
N LYS A 442 -2.29 6.00 -13.65
CA LYS A 442 -1.94 7.10 -12.74
C LYS A 442 -1.88 6.65 -11.27
N TYR A 443 -2.82 5.83 -10.82
CA TYR A 443 -2.86 5.36 -9.43
C TYR A 443 -1.79 4.30 -9.19
N ALA A 444 -1.58 3.41 -10.16
CA ALA A 444 -0.50 2.42 -10.11
C ALA A 444 0.88 3.08 -9.99
N PHE A 445 1.16 4.13 -10.76
CA PHE A 445 2.40 4.90 -10.64
C PHE A 445 2.53 5.57 -9.27
N ARG A 446 1.44 6.08 -8.69
CA ARG A 446 1.49 6.63 -7.33
C ARG A 446 1.84 5.58 -6.27
N LEU A 447 1.30 4.37 -6.39
CA LEU A 447 1.65 3.25 -5.51
C LEU A 447 3.13 2.86 -5.70
N ARG A 448 3.58 2.78 -6.94
CA ARG A 448 4.98 2.51 -7.30
C ARG A 448 5.93 3.53 -6.69
N ASP A 449 5.66 4.82 -6.88
CA ASP A 449 6.53 5.90 -6.41
C ASP A 449 6.65 5.85 -4.88
N SER A 450 5.53 5.63 -4.19
CA SER A 450 5.54 5.45 -2.73
C SER A 450 6.32 4.22 -2.26
N LEU A 451 6.34 3.13 -3.02
CA LEU A 451 7.12 1.92 -2.71
C LEU A 451 8.61 2.13 -2.98
N CYS A 452 8.96 2.85 -4.05
CA CYS A 452 10.35 3.15 -4.41
C CYS A 452 10.97 4.15 -3.43
N GLU A 453 10.27 5.23 -3.10
CA GLU A 453 10.72 6.22 -2.12
C GLU A 453 10.96 5.62 -0.72
N SER A 454 10.20 4.59 -0.36
CA SER A 454 10.35 3.89 0.91
C SER A 454 11.31 2.70 0.87
N ASN A 455 11.88 2.38 -0.30
CA ASN A 455 12.70 1.18 -0.54
C ASN A 455 12.01 -0.14 -0.11
N LEU A 456 10.68 -0.22 -0.21
CA LEU A 456 9.90 -1.38 0.23
C LEU A 456 9.58 -2.39 -0.88
N VAL A 457 9.92 -2.08 -2.15
CA VAL A 457 9.58 -2.90 -3.33
C VAL A 457 10.03 -4.37 -3.16
N PHE A 458 11.33 -4.61 -3.02
CA PHE A 458 11.86 -5.97 -2.89
C PHE A 458 11.73 -6.57 -1.48
N PRO A 459 11.91 -5.80 -0.39
CA PRO A 459 11.68 -6.33 0.95
C PRO A 459 10.28 -6.93 1.14
N LEU A 460 9.21 -6.27 0.64
CA LEU A 460 7.86 -6.83 0.70
C LEU A 460 7.74 -8.12 -0.11
N PHE A 461 8.32 -8.17 -1.31
CA PHE A 461 8.34 -9.39 -2.14
C PHE A 461 9.01 -10.56 -1.41
N PHE A 462 10.17 -10.33 -0.79
CA PHE A 462 10.91 -11.36 -0.07
C PHE A 462 10.17 -11.83 1.18
N MET A 463 9.64 -10.91 1.98
CA MET A 463 8.89 -11.26 3.19
C MET A 463 7.60 -12.03 2.86
N MET A 464 6.91 -11.70 1.76
CA MET A 464 5.73 -12.47 1.32
C MET A 464 6.10 -13.90 0.89
N ALA A 465 7.20 -14.06 0.16
CA ALA A 465 7.68 -15.39 -0.23
C ALA A 465 8.08 -16.24 1.00
N GLN A 466 8.82 -15.67 1.94
CA GLN A 466 9.19 -16.33 3.20
C GLN A 466 7.97 -16.71 4.04
N GLN A 467 7.00 -15.80 4.17
CA GLN A 467 5.79 -16.04 4.96
C GLN A 467 4.94 -17.17 4.36
N ARG A 468 4.90 -17.29 3.03
CA ARG A 468 4.24 -18.42 2.36
C ARG A 468 4.93 -19.74 2.69
N ASP A 469 6.25 -19.80 2.54
CA ASP A 469 7.04 -21.03 2.77
C ASP A 469 7.02 -21.46 4.25
N ARG A 470 6.77 -20.50 5.16
CA ARG A 470 6.64 -20.74 6.59
C ARG A 470 5.45 -21.63 6.96
N PHE A 471 4.32 -21.53 6.27
CA PHE A 471 3.16 -22.40 6.54
C PHE A 471 3.46 -23.89 6.35
N VAL A 472 4.44 -24.20 5.50
CA VAL A 472 4.86 -25.58 5.22
C VAL A 472 5.98 -26.03 6.17
N THR A 473 6.89 -25.14 6.54
CA THR A 473 8.13 -25.48 7.25
C THR A 473 8.04 -25.31 8.77
N ASP A 474 7.25 -24.36 9.26
CA ASP A 474 7.22 -24.00 10.66
C ASP A 474 6.29 -24.90 11.48
N ARG A 475 6.90 -25.68 12.37
CA ARG A 475 6.19 -26.59 13.27
C ARG A 475 5.32 -25.85 14.29
N SER A 476 5.59 -24.58 14.59
CA SER A 476 4.77 -23.81 15.54
C SER A 476 3.35 -23.57 15.02
N LEU A 477 3.15 -23.66 13.70
CA LEU A 477 1.86 -23.47 13.05
C LEU A 477 1.07 -24.78 12.90
N ALA A 478 1.62 -25.92 13.37
CA ALA A 478 0.97 -27.23 13.27
C ALA A 478 -0.34 -27.33 14.07
N ASP A 479 -0.47 -26.52 15.14
CA ASP A 479 -1.69 -26.47 15.96
C ASP A 479 -2.84 -25.72 15.27
N ILE A 480 -2.58 -25.00 14.18
CA ILE A 480 -3.61 -24.32 13.40
C ILE A 480 -4.35 -25.35 12.55
N HIS A 481 -5.68 -25.28 12.55
CA HIS A 481 -6.50 -26.17 11.76
C HIS A 481 -6.12 -26.11 10.26
N ILE A 482 -5.94 -27.28 9.63
CA ILE A 482 -5.41 -27.42 8.27
C ILE A 482 -6.16 -26.59 7.23
N LYS A 483 -7.49 -26.48 7.35
CA LYS A 483 -8.32 -25.64 6.47
C LYS A 483 -7.95 -24.15 6.54
N MET A 484 -7.65 -23.65 7.74
CA MET A 484 -7.24 -22.26 7.92
C MET A 484 -5.81 -22.06 7.41
N SER A 485 -4.91 -23.01 7.70
CA SER A 485 -3.53 -22.97 7.19
C SER A 485 -3.49 -22.95 5.66
N GLY A 486 -4.24 -23.85 5.00
CA GLY A 486 -4.35 -23.90 3.54
C GLY A 486 -4.94 -22.63 2.94
N ASN A 487 -6.01 -22.06 3.53
CA ASN A 487 -6.59 -20.80 3.08
C ASN A 487 -5.60 -19.62 3.23
N LEU A 488 -4.88 -19.54 4.36
CA LEU A 488 -3.88 -18.48 4.58
C LEU A 488 -2.68 -18.60 3.64
N TYR A 489 -2.20 -19.82 3.41
CA TYR A 489 -1.16 -20.11 2.42
C TYR A 489 -1.60 -19.64 1.03
N ASP A 490 -2.82 -20.00 0.61
CA ASP A 490 -3.37 -19.61 -0.70
C ASP A 490 -3.53 -18.11 -0.83
N GLN A 491 -3.99 -17.42 0.21
CA GLN A 491 -4.11 -15.96 0.19
C GLN A 491 -2.74 -15.27 0.12
N CYS A 492 -1.77 -15.74 0.91
CA CYS A 492 -0.40 -15.21 0.84
C CYS A 492 0.19 -15.44 -0.56
N HIS A 493 0.00 -16.62 -1.13
CA HIS A 493 0.48 -16.95 -2.47
C HIS A 493 -0.19 -16.10 -3.54
N LYS A 494 -1.52 -15.91 -3.48
CA LYS A 494 -2.27 -15.06 -4.42
C LYS A 494 -1.80 -13.61 -4.37
N THR A 495 -1.66 -13.04 -3.17
CA THR A 495 -1.16 -11.67 -2.99
C THR A 495 0.30 -11.54 -3.44
N PHE A 496 1.13 -12.57 -3.23
CA PHE A 496 2.50 -12.61 -3.73
C PHE A 496 2.55 -12.60 -5.27
N VAL A 497 1.75 -13.42 -5.96
CA VAL A 497 1.68 -13.42 -7.43
C VAL A 497 1.11 -12.09 -7.96
N GLN A 498 0.09 -11.55 -7.31
CA GLN A 498 -0.48 -10.24 -7.62
C GLN A 498 0.59 -9.13 -7.53
N TYR A 499 1.38 -9.14 -6.46
CA TYR A 499 2.46 -8.19 -6.26
C TYR A 499 3.59 -8.38 -7.28
N GLY A 500 4.00 -9.61 -7.58
CA GLY A 500 5.01 -9.88 -8.61
C GLY A 500 4.60 -9.37 -10.00
N ARG A 501 3.33 -9.54 -10.38
CA ARG A 501 2.78 -8.95 -11.61
C ARG A 501 2.82 -7.42 -11.57
N PHE A 502 2.45 -6.80 -10.46
CA PHE A 502 2.55 -5.35 -10.30
C PHE A 502 3.98 -4.85 -10.49
N ILE A 503 4.96 -5.51 -9.86
CA ILE A 503 6.38 -5.17 -9.96
C ILE A 503 6.86 -5.35 -11.41
N SER A 504 6.48 -6.44 -12.09
CA SER A 504 6.91 -6.70 -13.47
C SER A 504 6.40 -5.66 -14.48
N LYS A 505 5.22 -5.07 -14.25
CA LYS A 505 4.63 -4.08 -15.17
C LYS A 505 5.04 -2.64 -14.89
N TYR A 506 5.16 -2.24 -13.63
CA TYR A 506 5.28 -0.83 -13.27
C TYR A 506 6.68 -0.40 -12.78
N ILE A 507 7.50 -1.32 -12.28
CA ILE A 507 8.85 -1.00 -11.79
C ILE A 507 9.85 -0.97 -12.94
N TYR A 508 10.74 0.02 -12.96
CA TYR A 508 11.75 0.18 -14.00
C TYR A 508 12.98 -0.70 -13.75
N LEU A 509 13.65 -1.14 -14.83
CA LEU A 509 14.89 -1.93 -14.77
C LEU A 509 16.00 -1.29 -13.93
N THR A 510 16.10 0.03 -13.91
CA THR A 510 17.07 0.76 -13.08
C THR A 510 16.90 0.45 -11.60
N ASP A 511 15.67 0.27 -11.13
CA ASP A 511 15.39 0.02 -9.72
C ASP A 511 15.70 -1.44 -9.35
N TYR A 512 15.58 -2.37 -10.31
CA TYR A 512 16.09 -3.74 -10.16
C TYR A 512 17.60 -3.73 -9.96
N SER A 513 18.34 -3.04 -10.84
CA SER A 513 19.81 -3.01 -10.77
C SER A 513 20.37 -2.36 -9.49
N LYS A 514 19.63 -1.42 -8.89
CA LYS A 514 20.03 -0.72 -7.67
C LYS A 514 19.75 -1.53 -6.40
N ASN A 515 18.63 -2.25 -6.37
CA ASN A 515 18.10 -2.83 -5.13
C ASN A 515 18.25 -4.36 -5.04
N LEU A 516 18.44 -5.07 -6.18
CA LEU A 516 18.74 -6.49 -6.16
C LEU A 516 20.26 -6.72 -6.03
N PRO A 517 20.69 -7.71 -5.24
CA PRO A 517 22.08 -8.14 -5.20
C PRO A 517 22.59 -8.54 -6.57
N SER A 518 23.86 -8.23 -6.87
CA SER A 518 24.49 -8.61 -8.14
C SER A 518 24.62 -10.13 -8.31
N SER A 519 24.74 -10.87 -7.21
CA SER A 519 24.68 -12.33 -7.19
C SER A 519 23.30 -12.80 -6.73
N LEU A 520 22.61 -13.56 -7.58
CA LEU A 520 21.28 -14.09 -7.28
C LEU A 520 21.32 -15.25 -6.26
N SER A 521 22.48 -15.87 -6.04
CA SER A 521 22.65 -16.92 -5.01
C SER A 521 22.49 -16.38 -3.59
N VAL A 522 22.69 -15.08 -3.38
CA VAL A 522 22.43 -14.39 -2.11
C VAL A 522 20.94 -14.48 -1.72
N LEU A 523 20.04 -14.42 -2.70
CA LEU A 523 18.60 -14.54 -2.46
C LEU A 523 18.21 -15.90 -1.89
N GLN A 524 18.94 -16.96 -2.23
CA GLN A 524 18.70 -18.28 -1.68
C GLN A 524 19.45 -18.52 -0.37
N SER A 525 20.73 -18.13 -0.31
CA SER A 525 21.60 -18.40 0.84
C SER A 525 21.32 -17.49 2.05
N GLU A 526 21.14 -16.19 1.84
CA GLU A 526 20.88 -15.22 2.93
C GLU A 526 19.39 -15.01 3.18
N PHE A 527 18.58 -14.93 2.12
CA PHE A 527 17.13 -14.65 2.24
C PHE A 527 16.27 -15.92 2.23
N GLY A 528 16.82 -17.11 2.00
CA GLY A 528 16.07 -18.37 2.07
C GLY A 528 14.97 -18.51 1.02
N LEU A 529 15.05 -17.79 -0.10
CA LEU A 529 14.01 -17.82 -1.13
C LEU A 529 14.04 -19.10 -1.95
N ASN A 530 12.85 -19.64 -2.17
CA ASN A 530 12.61 -20.73 -3.09
C ASN A 530 12.96 -20.36 -4.54
N VAL A 531 13.52 -21.31 -5.29
CA VAL A 531 14.03 -21.14 -6.65
C VAL A 531 12.93 -20.64 -7.60
N GLU A 532 11.71 -21.12 -7.40
CA GLU A 532 10.50 -20.76 -8.13
C GLU A 532 10.19 -19.26 -8.00
N CYS A 533 10.35 -18.70 -6.80
CA CYS A 533 10.16 -17.26 -6.53
C CYS A 533 11.25 -16.40 -7.19
N ILE A 534 12.49 -16.88 -7.16
CA ILE A 534 13.63 -16.19 -7.79
C ILE A 534 13.41 -16.13 -9.30
N PHE A 535 13.04 -17.25 -9.93
CA PHE A 535 12.72 -17.28 -11.36
C PHE A 535 11.52 -16.42 -11.72
N PHE A 536 10.45 -16.45 -10.91
CA PHE A 536 9.29 -15.59 -11.12
C PHE A 536 9.68 -14.11 -11.11
N LEU A 537 10.59 -13.70 -10.22
CA LEU A 537 11.12 -12.35 -10.21
C LEU A 537 12.02 -12.06 -11.42
N ILE A 538 12.92 -12.96 -11.84
CA ILE A 538 13.88 -12.66 -12.91
C ILE A 538 13.25 -12.72 -14.30
N ARG A 539 12.20 -13.53 -14.49
CA ARG A 539 11.56 -13.78 -15.80
C ARG A 539 11.27 -12.50 -16.57
N HIS A 540 10.68 -11.51 -15.90
CA HIS A 540 10.34 -10.25 -16.56
C HIS A 540 11.58 -9.38 -16.85
N VAL A 541 12.63 -9.45 -16.02
CA VAL A 541 13.90 -8.74 -16.28
C VAL A 541 14.53 -9.30 -17.55
N PHE A 542 14.61 -10.63 -17.65
CA PHE A 542 15.09 -11.32 -18.85
C PHE A 542 14.29 -10.93 -20.10
N ARG A 543 12.95 -10.92 -20.02
CA ARG A 543 12.10 -10.52 -21.16
C ARG A 543 12.35 -9.08 -21.59
N ASN A 544 12.48 -8.15 -20.65
CA ASN A 544 12.75 -6.75 -20.96
C ASN A 544 14.16 -6.55 -21.55
N ASP A 545 15.16 -7.26 -21.03
CA ASP A 545 16.51 -7.25 -21.60
C ASP A 545 16.51 -7.82 -23.04
N ALA A 546 15.73 -8.87 -23.29
CA ALA A 546 15.59 -9.48 -24.61
C ALA A 546 14.91 -8.53 -25.63
N ILE A 547 13.94 -7.72 -25.20
CA ILE A 547 13.31 -6.70 -26.05
C ILE A 547 14.31 -5.58 -26.41
N ASN A 548 15.22 -5.24 -25.50
CA ASN A 548 16.18 -4.15 -25.67
C ASN A 548 17.48 -4.57 -26.40
N ILE A 549 17.51 -5.76 -27.00
CA ILE A 549 18.66 -6.25 -27.77
C ILE A 549 18.96 -5.28 -28.93
N PRO A 550 20.21 -4.82 -29.09
CA PRO A 550 20.58 -3.91 -30.17
C PRO A 550 20.39 -4.58 -31.54
N LYS A 551 19.78 -3.85 -32.49
CA LYS A 551 19.40 -4.31 -33.84
C LYS A 551 20.56 -4.81 -34.72
N ASN A 552 21.81 -4.68 -34.26
CA ASN A 552 23.02 -5.00 -35.02
C ASN A 552 23.46 -6.47 -34.91
N LEU A 553 22.92 -7.23 -33.95
CA LEU A 553 23.20 -8.66 -33.76
C LEU A 553 22.07 -9.52 -34.33
N SER A 554 22.39 -10.73 -34.79
CA SER A 554 21.36 -11.75 -35.02
C SER A 554 20.65 -12.01 -33.69
N TYR A 555 19.32 -11.87 -33.66
CA TYR A 555 18.49 -12.02 -32.46
C TYR A 555 18.81 -13.29 -31.66
N ILE A 556 19.09 -14.40 -32.36
CA ILE A 556 19.46 -15.68 -31.77
C ILE A 556 20.80 -15.63 -31.04
N GLN A 557 21.81 -14.96 -31.62
CA GLN A 557 23.13 -14.82 -31.00
C GLN A 557 23.04 -13.97 -29.73
N ALA A 558 22.32 -12.85 -29.79
CA ALA A 558 22.14 -11.97 -28.65
C ALA A 558 21.35 -12.63 -27.50
N ILE A 559 20.31 -13.40 -27.81
CA ILE A 559 19.58 -14.18 -26.78
C ILE A 559 20.48 -15.25 -26.16
N ASN A 560 21.33 -15.92 -26.94
CA ASN A 560 22.26 -16.91 -26.39
C ASN A 560 23.28 -16.27 -25.44
N GLU A 561 23.88 -15.13 -25.83
CA GLU A 561 24.81 -14.38 -24.95
C GLU A 561 24.14 -13.93 -23.65
N LEU A 562 22.89 -13.46 -23.75
CA LEU A 562 22.08 -13.06 -22.62
C LEU A 562 21.77 -14.26 -21.72
N LEU A 563 21.34 -15.39 -22.31
CA LEU A 563 21.10 -16.64 -21.59
C LEU A 563 22.37 -17.11 -20.89
N ASP A 564 23.55 -17.04 -21.52
CA ASP A 564 24.83 -17.43 -20.92
C ASP A 564 25.22 -16.54 -19.73
N LYS A 565 24.88 -15.23 -19.79
CA LYS A 565 25.04 -14.32 -18.65
C LYS A 565 24.17 -14.73 -17.47
N TYR A 566 22.89 -15.05 -17.71
CA TYR A 566 21.97 -15.51 -16.67
C TYR A 566 22.30 -16.94 -16.19
N LEU A 567 22.81 -17.81 -17.05
CA LEU A 567 23.27 -19.15 -16.66
C LEU A 567 24.41 -19.09 -15.66
N LYS A 568 25.38 -18.18 -15.85
CA LYS A 568 26.47 -17.97 -14.89
C LYS A 568 25.93 -17.58 -13.52
N SER A 569 25.01 -16.62 -13.45
CA SER A 569 24.46 -16.15 -12.17
C SER A 569 23.46 -17.12 -11.51
N LEU A 570 22.75 -17.91 -12.31
CA LEU A 570 21.75 -18.87 -11.83
C LEU A 570 22.34 -20.26 -11.56
N SER A 571 23.53 -20.57 -12.09
CA SER A 571 24.17 -21.87 -11.85
C SER A 571 24.28 -22.18 -10.36
N ASP A 572 24.80 -21.23 -9.57
CA ASP A 572 24.91 -21.35 -8.11
C ASP A 572 23.56 -21.57 -7.41
N VAL A 573 22.49 -20.93 -7.90
CA VAL A 573 21.13 -21.07 -7.34
C VAL A 573 20.60 -22.49 -7.58
N ILE A 574 20.70 -22.97 -8.81
CA ILE A 574 20.10 -24.24 -9.19
C ILE A 574 20.94 -25.41 -8.62
N HIS A 575 22.28 -25.28 -8.54
CA HIS A 575 23.19 -26.35 -8.10
C HIS A 575 22.87 -26.93 -6.71
N THR A 576 22.19 -26.18 -5.85
CA THR A 576 21.75 -26.63 -4.52
C THR A 576 20.73 -27.79 -4.55
N LYS A 577 20.01 -28.01 -5.66
CA LYS A 577 18.94 -29.03 -5.78
C LYS A 577 19.16 -30.06 -6.91
N ILE A 578 20.25 -29.99 -7.69
CA ILE A 578 20.39 -30.75 -8.96
C ILE A 578 20.99 -32.15 -8.78
N SER A 579 20.31 -33.16 -9.34
CA SER A 579 20.92 -34.40 -9.82
C SER A 579 21.62 -34.12 -11.17
N GLN A 580 22.84 -34.62 -11.41
CA GLN A 580 23.68 -34.37 -12.61
C GLN A 580 23.04 -34.72 -13.99
N ASN A 581 21.75 -35.02 -14.01
CA ASN A 581 21.01 -35.69 -15.09
C ASN A 581 20.22 -34.74 -16.00
N VAL A 582 20.05 -33.45 -15.64
CA VAL A 582 19.31 -32.45 -16.44
C VAL A 582 20.22 -31.30 -16.87
N PRO A 583 20.25 -30.93 -18.17
CA PRO A 583 20.98 -29.77 -18.64
C PRO A 583 20.49 -28.47 -18.01
N LEU A 584 21.40 -27.75 -17.37
CA LEU A 584 21.12 -26.46 -16.72
C LEU A 584 20.51 -25.44 -17.70
N LYS A 585 21.01 -25.44 -18.94
CA LYS A 585 20.50 -24.59 -20.02
C LYS A 585 19.01 -24.80 -20.27
N LEU A 586 18.54 -26.05 -20.29
CA LEU A 586 17.12 -26.37 -20.46
C LEU A 586 16.29 -25.91 -19.27
N VAL A 587 16.79 -26.09 -18.04
CA VAL A 587 16.12 -25.63 -16.81
C VAL A 587 15.93 -24.11 -16.84
N CYS A 588 16.97 -23.35 -17.15
CA CYS A 588 16.88 -21.90 -17.25
C CYS A 588 15.90 -21.45 -18.33
N ILE A 589 15.97 -22.04 -19.53
CA ILE A 589 15.05 -21.73 -20.63
C ILE A 589 13.61 -22.01 -20.22
N PHE A 590 13.35 -23.16 -19.58
CA PHE A 590 12.02 -23.50 -19.10
C PHE A 590 11.50 -22.37 -18.22
N TRP A 591 12.20 -22.02 -17.14
CA TRP A 591 11.75 -21.02 -16.15
C TRP A 591 11.68 -19.56 -16.64
N LEU A 592 12.54 -19.17 -17.59
CA LEU A 592 12.64 -17.81 -18.11
C LEU A 592 11.64 -17.50 -19.23
N LEU A 593 11.17 -18.50 -19.98
CA LEU A 593 10.11 -18.30 -20.98
C LEU A 593 8.73 -18.20 -20.31
N ASP A 594 7.84 -17.44 -20.92
CA ASP A 594 6.44 -17.28 -20.50
C ASP A 594 5.47 -17.85 -21.56
N LEU A 595 4.18 -17.93 -21.24
CA LEU A 595 3.17 -18.51 -22.13
C LEU A 595 3.07 -17.75 -23.47
N TYR A 596 3.22 -16.43 -23.44
CA TYR A 596 3.24 -15.56 -24.62
C TYR A 596 4.32 -15.96 -25.64
N ASP A 597 5.44 -16.51 -25.18
CA ASP A 597 6.61 -16.81 -26.02
C ASP A 597 6.47 -18.10 -26.83
N ILE A 598 5.61 -19.03 -26.38
CA ILE A 598 5.49 -20.37 -26.98
C ILE A 598 4.12 -20.64 -27.63
N TYR A 599 3.09 -19.89 -27.23
CA TYR A 599 1.71 -20.10 -27.65
C TYR A 599 1.11 -18.80 -28.21
N LEU A 600 0.28 -18.94 -29.26
CA LEU A 600 -0.43 -17.85 -29.94
C LEU A 600 -1.94 -18.12 -29.94
N PRO A 601 -2.77 -17.33 -29.24
CA PRO A 601 -4.22 -17.53 -29.19
C PRO A 601 -4.95 -16.92 -30.40
N ASN A 602 -4.77 -17.51 -31.59
CA ASN A 602 -5.36 -16.98 -32.84
C ASN A 602 -6.88 -16.75 -32.75
N GLN A 603 -7.62 -17.73 -32.23
CA GLN A 603 -9.08 -17.65 -32.09
C GLN A 603 -9.52 -16.45 -31.25
N LYS A 604 -8.76 -16.10 -30.19
CA LYS A 604 -9.10 -14.98 -29.32
C LYS A 604 -8.82 -13.63 -29.96
N TYR A 605 -7.75 -13.52 -30.75
CA TYR A 605 -7.53 -12.34 -31.58
C TYR A 605 -8.69 -12.14 -32.56
N ASP A 606 -9.09 -13.19 -33.27
CA ASP A 606 -10.16 -13.11 -34.26
C ASP A 606 -11.52 -12.78 -33.62
N GLU A 607 -11.84 -13.39 -32.47
CA GLU A 607 -13.03 -13.06 -31.66
C GLU A 607 -13.04 -11.59 -31.23
N SER A 608 -11.91 -11.05 -30.76
CA SER A 608 -11.82 -9.67 -30.28
C SER A 608 -11.95 -8.66 -31.43
N ILE A 609 -11.32 -8.94 -32.57
CA ILE A 609 -11.41 -8.12 -33.78
C ILE A 609 -12.86 -8.14 -34.29
N ALA A 610 -13.52 -9.30 -34.32
CA ALA A 610 -14.91 -9.44 -34.73
C ALA A 610 -15.86 -8.63 -33.83
N LYS A 611 -15.64 -8.66 -32.50
CA LYS A 611 -16.40 -7.83 -31.55
C LYS A 611 -16.23 -6.35 -31.85
N CYS A 612 -15.00 -5.87 -32.03
CA CYS A 612 -14.74 -4.48 -32.38
C CYS A 612 -15.41 -4.09 -33.71
N SER A 613 -15.36 -4.94 -34.74
CA SER A 613 -16.03 -4.66 -36.02
C SER A 613 -17.55 -4.60 -35.89
N LEU A 614 -18.15 -5.50 -35.11
CA LEU A 614 -19.60 -5.49 -34.85
C LEU A 614 -20.03 -4.21 -34.11
N PHE A 615 -19.22 -3.75 -33.15
CA PHE A 615 -19.47 -2.46 -32.48
C PHE A 615 -19.41 -1.30 -33.46
N ILE A 616 -18.46 -1.29 -34.41
CA ILE A 616 -18.40 -0.27 -35.46
C ILE A 616 -19.68 -0.29 -36.31
N THR A 617 -20.13 -1.45 -36.76
CA THR A 617 -21.38 -1.57 -37.55
C THR A 617 -22.60 -1.11 -36.74
N SER A 618 -22.72 -1.49 -35.48
CA SER A 618 -23.82 -1.03 -34.60
C SER A 618 -23.81 0.48 -34.39
N LEU A 619 -22.61 1.09 -34.33
CA LEU A 619 -22.47 2.52 -34.27
C LEU A 619 -22.98 3.13 -35.57
N GLU A 620 -22.60 2.61 -36.74
CA GLU A 620 -23.04 3.09 -38.05
C GLU A 620 -24.57 3.11 -38.19
N ASP A 621 -25.26 2.06 -37.75
CA ASP A 621 -26.72 1.91 -37.80
C ASP A 621 -27.50 2.90 -36.91
N SER A 622 -26.85 3.47 -35.88
CA SER A 622 -27.47 4.49 -35.03
C SER A 622 -27.62 5.82 -35.79
N LYS A 623 -28.83 6.41 -35.81
CA LYS A 623 -29.13 7.66 -36.54
C LYS A 623 -28.46 8.93 -35.98
N ASP A 624 -27.69 8.82 -34.90
CA ASP A 624 -27.00 9.95 -34.26
C ASP A 624 -25.67 10.29 -34.97
N LEU A 625 -25.58 11.48 -35.57
CA LEU A 625 -24.37 12.03 -36.20
C LEU A 625 -23.51 12.82 -35.19
N SER A 626 -23.12 12.17 -34.10
CA SER A 626 -22.33 12.83 -33.05
C SER A 626 -20.81 12.78 -33.31
N LEU A 627 -20.09 13.86 -32.97
CA LEU A 627 -18.62 13.87 -32.94
C LEU A 627 -18.03 12.79 -32.03
N LYS A 628 -18.79 12.35 -31.00
CA LYS A 628 -18.41 11.25 -30.11
C LYS A 628 -18.39 9.89 -30.84
N LYS A 629 -19.37 9.63 -31.72
CA LYS A 629 -19.44 8.42 -32.56
C LYS A 629 -18.25 8.32 -33.52
N SER A 630 -17.88 9.43 -34.16
CA SER A 630 -16.71 9.47 -35.07
C SER A 630 -15.40 9.17 -34.34
N LYS A 631 -15.19 9.76 -33.14
CA LYS A 631 -14.00 9.48 -32.31
C LYS A 631 -13.95 8.03 -31.80
N GLU A 632 -15.08 7.48 -31.39
CA GLU A 632 -15.14 6.08 -30.91
C GLU A 632 -14.89 5.09 -32.05
N ARG A 633 -15.39 5.38 -33.25
CA ARG A 633 -15.08 4.60 -34.46
C ARG A 633 -13.58 4.62 -34.77
N GLU A 634 -12.97 5.80 -34.73
CA GLU A 634 -11.53 5.93 -34.97
C GLU A 634 -10.71 5.17 -33.91
N ARG A 635 -11.13 5.23 -32.63
CA ARG A 635 -10.54 4.44 -31.54
C ARG A 635 -10.61 2.94 -31.84
N LEU A 636 -11.78 2.40 -32.17
CA LEU A 636 -11.96 0.97 -32.45
C LEU A 636 -11.17 0.52 -33.68
N ASN A 637 -11.11 1.34 -34.74
CA ASN A 637 -10.28 1.05 -35.91
C ASN A 637 -8.79 1.00 -35.56
N ASN A 638 -8.31 1.89 -34.69
CA ASN A 638 -6.92 1.87 -34.23
C ASN A 638 -6.65 0.62 -33.37
N VAL A 639 -7.59 0.22 -32.51
CA VAL A 639 -7.49 -1.02 -31.72
C VAL A 639 -7.40 -2.24 -32.65
N ILE A 640 -8.25 -2.34 -33.67
CA ILE A 640 -8.18 -3.44 -34.65
C ILE A 640 -6.83 -3.47 -35.37
N LYS A 641 -6.31 -2.31 -35.77
CA LYS A 641 -4.97 -2.22 -36.40
C LYS A 641 -3.88 -2.73 -35.45
N THR A 642 -3.89 -2.29 -34.19
CA THR A 642 -2.91 -2.75 -33.19
C THR A 642 -3.05 -4.24 -32.89
N LEU A 643 -4.27 -4.78 -32.77
CA LEU A 643 -4.48 -6.21 -32.53
C LEU A 643 -3.95 -7.08 -33.67
N ASN A 644 -4.12 -6.65 -34.93
CA ASN A 644 -3.55 -7.36 -36.08
C ASN A 644 -2.02 -7.31 -36.07
N GLN A 645 -1.43 -6.14 -35.81
CA GLN A 645 0.03 -5.99 -35.68
C GLN A 645 0.60 -6.84 -34.54
N ASP A 646 -0.06 -6.85 -33.38
CA ASP A 646 0.33 -7.65 -32.22
C ASP A 646 0.24 -9.16 -32.51
N ARG A 647 -0.82 -9.61 -33.20
CA ARG A 647 -0.95 -11.00 -33.62
C ARG A 647 0.20 -11.42 -34.54
N ASP A 648 0.52 -10.61 -35.53
CA ASP A 648 1.56 -10.93 -36.51
C ASP A 648 2.96 -10.89 -35.87
N THR A 649 3.22 -9.92 -34.99
CA THR A 649 4.48 -9.84 -34.22
C THR A 649 4.64 -11.03 -33.27
N GLN A 650 3.60 -11.40 -32.52
CA GLN A 650 3.62 -12.58 -31.65
C GLN A 650 3.82 -13.86 -32.46
N LYS A 651 3.16 -14.00 -33.62
CA LYS A 651 3.33 -15.16 -34.52
C LYS A 651 4.78 -15.33 -34.96
N MET A 652 5.44 -14.24 -35.36
CA MET A 652 6.85 -14.27 -35.74
C MET A 652 7.73 -14.60 -34.54
N HIS A 653 7.48 -13.99 -33.38
CA HIS A 653 8.21 -14.26 -32.14
C HIS A 653 8.15 -15.74 -31.73
N VAL A 654 6.95 -16.33 -31.69
CA VAL A 654 6.76 -17.75 -31.34
C VAL A 654 7.48 -18.66 -32.33
N ALA A 655 7.47 -18.34 -33.63
CA ALA A 655 8.21 -19.10 -34.64
C ALA A 655 9.73 -19.04 -34.40
N TYR A 656 10.27 -17.85 -34.09
CA TYR A 656 11.68 -17.67 -33.77
C TYR A 656 12.08 -18.43 -32.50
N ILE A 657 11.29 -18.35 -31.42
CA ILE A 657 11.55 -19.06 -30.17
C ILE A 657 11.54 -20.57 -30.41
N LYS A 658 10.59 -21.11 -31.17
CA LYS A 658 10.56 -22.54 -31.51
C LYS A 658 11.78 -22.97 -32.34
N GLN A 659 12.22 -22.15 -33.29
CA GLN A 659 13.44 -22.43 -34.06
C GLN A 659 14.71 -22.37 -33.17
N TRP A 660 14.78 -21.39 -32.27
CA TRP A 660 15.86 -21.25 -31.31
C TRP A 660 15.93 -22.43 -30.33
N LEU A 661 14.78 -22.84 -29.78
CA LEU A 661 14.64 -24.04 -28.96
C LEU A 661 15.13 -25.28 -29.71
N PHE A 662 14.71 -25.47 -30.97
CA PHE A 662 15.16 -26.59 -31.79
C PHE A 662 16.69 -26.64 -31.93
N GLY A 663 17.33 -25.49 -32.18
CA GLY A 663 18.79 -25.38 -32.25
C GLY A 663 19.47 -25.82 -30.95
N ILE A 664 19.03 -25.30 -29.81
CA ILE A 664 19.60 -25.63 -28.49
C ILE A 664 19.39 -27.10 -28.12
N LEU A 665 18.20 -27.62 -28.39
CA LEU A 665 17.84 -29.00 -28.05
C LEU A 665 18.64 -30.02 -28.87
N ASN A 666 19.04 -29.66 -30.10
CA ASN A 666 19.88 -30.50 -30.95
C ASN A 666 21.38 -30.36 -30.66
N ASP A 667 21.84 -29.19 -30.23
CA ASP A 667 23.26 -28.93 -29.96
C ASP A 667 23.79 -29.65 -28.70
N SER A 668 22.90 -29.91 -27.72
CA SER A 668 23.37 -30.30 -26.38
C SER A 668 22.29 -30.94 -25.50
N LEU A 669 21.87 -32.18 -25.79
CA LEU A 669 21.19 -33.00 -24.78
C LEU A 669 21.73 -34.44 -24.70
N THR A 670 22.73 -34.55 -23.82
CA THR A 670 22.93 -35.59 -22.80
C THR A 670 22.88 -37.07 -23.18
N LYS A 671 24.05 -37.70 -23.05
CA LYS A 671 24.27 -39.16 -22.86
C LYS A 671 23.73 -39.67 -21.51
N SER A 672 22.62 -39.12 -21.00
CA SER A 672 21.99 -39.58 -19.75
C SER A 672 20.86 -40.55 -20.06
N ASN A 673 20.56 -41.44 -19.11
CA ASN A 673 19.39 -42.30 -19.20
C ASN A 673 18.12 -41.45 -19.33
N LYS A 674 17.33 -41.72 -20.38
CA LYS A 674 16.11 -40.95 -20.73
C LYS A 674 15.13 -40.84 -19.55
N ASN A 675 15.02 -41.88 -18.72
CA ASN A 675 14.12 -41.91 -17.58
C ASN A 675 14.61 -41.05 -16.40
N ASP A 676 15.92 -41.04 -16.14
CA ASP A 676 16.51 -40.26 -15.04
C ASP A 676 16.46 -38.76 -15.33
N PHE A 677 16.66 -38.39 -16.61
CA PHE A 677 16.41 -37.05 -17.11
C PHE A 677 14.96 -36.62 -16.86
N LEU A 678 13.98 -37.42 -17.32
CA LEU A 678 12.57 -37.10 -17.16
C LEU A 678 12.20 -36.93 -15.69
N ASN A 679 12.60 -37.87 -14.82
CA ASN A 679 12.29 -37.80 -13.40
C ASN A 679 12.79 -36.50 -12.75
N SER A 680 14.02 -36.14 -13.05
CA SER A 680 14.67 -34.94 -12.50
C SER A 680 14.06 -33.66 -13.08
N PHE A 681 13.77 -33.61 -14.38
CA PHE A 681 13.12 -32.46 -15.03
C PHE A 681 11.72 -32.21 -14.47
N PHE A 682 10.96 -33.28 -14.22
CA PHE A 682 9.66 -33.18 -13.58
C PHE A 682 9.72 -32.57 -12.18
N GLN A 683 10.59 -33.11 -11.33
CA GLN A 683 10.70 -32.70 -9.94
C GLN A 683 11.21 -31.25 -9.81
N LEU A 684 12.14 -30.84 -10.67
CA LEU A 684 12.78 -29.52 -10.59
C LEU A 684 12.04 -28.41 -11.35
N CYS A 685 11.32 -28.75 -12.43
CA CYS A 685 10.74 -27.75 -13.33
C CYS A 685 9.22 -27.86 -13.40
N VAL A 686 8.70 -29.01 -13.85
CA VAL A 686 7.29 -29.14 -14.21
C VAL A 686 6.38 -29.05 -12.97
N TYR A 687 6.64 -29.83 -11.93
CA TYR A 687 5.79 -29.85 -10.73
C TYR A 687 5.76 -28.50 -10.01
N PRO A 688 6.91 -27.87 -9.67
CA PRO A 688 6.87 -26.62 -8.93
C PRO A 688 6.23 -25.48 -9.74
N ARG A 689 6.39 -25.49 -11.07
CA ARG A 689 5.80 -24.46 -11.93
C ARG A 689 4.31 -24.65 -12.17
N CYS A 690 3.84 -25.89 -12.38
CA CYS A 690 2.45 -26.11 -12.75
C CYS A 690 1.46 -25.79 -11.62
N ILE A 691 1.89 -25.87 -10.36
CA ILE A 691 1.08 -25.49 -9.19
C ILE A 691 1.19 -24.00 -8.84
N PHE A 692 2.19 -23.29 -9.39
CA PHE A 692 2.52 -21.91 -9.03
C PHE A 692 1.48 -20.89 -9.47
N SER A 693 0.99 -20.95 -10.71
CA SER A 693 -0.07 -20.06 -11.17
C SER A 693 -0.89 -20.67 -12.30
N PRO A 694 -2.12 -20.19 -12.56
CA PRO A 694 -2.92 -20.68 -13.68
C PRO A 694 -2.23 -20.55 -15.04
N ILE A 695 -1.45 -19.47 -15.25
CA ILE A 695 -0.70 -19.24 -16.49
C ILE A 695 0.49 -20.19 -16.57
N ASP A 696 1.21 -20.37 -15.46
CA ASP A 696 2.37 -21.26 -15.37
C ASP A 696 1.98 -22.75 -15.55
N SER A 697 0.77 -23.12 -15.12
CA SER A 697 0.15 -24.42 -15.37
C SER A 697 0.00 -24.70 -16.86
N ILE A 698 -0.66 -23.81 -17.60
CA ILE A 698 -0.84 -23.96 -19.05
C ILE A 698 0.50 -23.90 -19.79
N PHE A 699 1.38 -22.96 -19.41
CA PHE A 699 2.73 -22.88 -19.96
C PHE A 699 3.47 -24.21 -19.84
N SER A 700 3.40 -24.85 -18.66
CA SER A 700 4.10 -26.11 -18.42
C SER A 700 3.63 -27.19 -19.39
N ALA A 701 2.31 -27.33 -19.59
CA ALA A 701 1.75 -28.26 -20.56
C ALA A 701 2.18 -27.92 -22.01
N GLU A 702 2.01 -26.66 -22.42
CA GLU A 702 2.35 -26.19 -23.77
C GLU A 702 3.84 -26.35 -24.09
N PHE A 703 4.72 -26.13 -23.12
CA PHE A 703 6.15 -26.31 -23.28
C PHE A 703 6.48 -27.79 -23.52
N LEU A 704 5.86 -28.70 -22.77
CA LEU A 704 6.08 -30.15 -22.89
C LEU A 704 5.61 -30.68 -24.25
N PHE A 705 4.46 -30.21 -24.76
CA PHE A 705 4.02 -30.54 -26.12
C PHE A 705 4.85 -29.82 -27.18
N THR A 706 5.41 -28.64 -26.90
CA THR A 706 6.38 -28.00 -27.79
C THR A 706 7.65 -28.84 -27.92
N LEU A 707 8.18 -29.38 -26.82
CA LEU A 707 9.31 -30.33 -26.86
C LEU A 707 8.99 -31.59 -27.65
N HIS A 708 7.75 -32.10 -27.51
CA HIS A 708 7.24 -33.14 -28.37
C HIS A 708 7.29 -32.67 -29.83
N HIS A 709 6.53 -31.67 -30.26
CA HIS A 709 6.49 -31.22 -31.67
C HIS A 709 7.86 -30.89 -32.30
N LEU A 710 8.84 -30.42 -31.52
CA LEU A 710 10.21 -30.17 -31.98
C LEU A 710 11.07 -31.43 -32.16
N ARG A 711 10.51 -32.63 -31.94
CA ARG A 711 11.18 -33.93 -32.09
C ARG A 711 12.43 -34.10 -31.24
N CYS A 712 12.39 -33.59 -30.00
CA CYS A 712 13.51 -33.70 -29.07
C CYS A 712 13.81 -35.18 -28.73
N PHE A 713 14.99 -35.68 -29.10
CA PHE A 713 15.36 -37.10 -28.95
C PHE A 713 15.49 -37.59 -27.51
N THR A 714 15.82 -36.69 -26.59
CA THR A 714 15.96 -36.99 -25.15
C THR A 714 14.63 -36.95 -24.41
N PHE A 715 13.59 -36.35 -25.00
CA PHE A 715 12.28 -36.27 -24.40
C PHE A 715 11.40 -37.46 -24.84
N ASN A 716 11.27 -38.45 -23.95
CA ASN A 716 10.33 -39.55 -24.16
C ASN A 716 8.91 -39.14 -23.72
N SER A 717 8.11 -38.73 -24.70
CA SER A 717 6.73 -38.28 -24.51
C SER A 717 5.82 -39.38 -23.95
N LEU A 718 6.00 -40.64 -24.34
CA LEU A 718 5.19 -41.75 -23.84
C LEU A 718 5.44 -42.01 -22.36
N SER A 719 6.70 -42.05 -21.93
CA SER A 719 7.07 -42.20 -20.51
C SER A 719 6.64 -41.00 -19.68
N PHE A 720 6.71 -39.80 -20.25
CA PHE A 720 6.19 -38.57 -19.65
C PHE A 720 4.68 -38.68 -19.37
N LEU A 721 3.89 -39.08 -20.38
CA LEU A 721 2.44 -39.24 -20.25
C LEU A 721 2.08 -40.36 -19.27
N ASP A 722 2.80 -41.49 -19.28
CA ASP A 722 2.54 -42.59 -18.36
C ASP A 722 2.82 -42.20 -16.90
N LYS A 723 3.84 -41.37 -16.66
CA LYS A 723 4.15 -40.86 -15.32
C LYS A 723 3.09 -39.88 -14.82
N ILE A 724 2.67 -38.90 -15.63
CA ILE A 724 1.64 -37.93 -15.21
C ILE A 724 0.27 -38.59 -15.12
N LEU A 725 -0.15 -39.38 -16.11
CA LEU A 725 -1.51 -39.91 -16.14
C LEU A 725 -1.65 -41.21 -15.35
N GLY A 726 -0.58 -41.66 -14.69
CA GLY A 726 -0.58 -42.77 -13.74
C GLY A 726 -1.31 -42.45 -12.43
N GLU A 727 -0.61 -42.55 -11.30
CA GLU A 727 -1.19 -42.39 -9.95
C GLU A 727 -0.78 -41.04 -9.32
N ASN A 728 -1.65 -40.04 -9.42
CA ASN A 728 -1.38 -38.69 -8.89
C ASN A 728 -2.05 -38.38 -7.54
N MET A 729 -2.94 -39.24 -7.05
CA MET A 729 -3.82 -38.87 -5.93
C MET A 729 -3.05 -38.49 -4.67
N HIS A 730 -1.95 -39.19 -4.37
CA HIS A 730 -1.08 -38.88 -3.23
C HIS A 730 -0.43 -37.49 -3.32
N ILE A 731 -0.11 -37.05 -4.53
CA ILE A 731 0.43 -35.71 -4.77
C ILE A 731 -0.69 -34.68 -4.61
N VAL A 732 -1.86 -34.94 -5.20
CA VAL A 732 -3.02 -34.05 -5.09
C VAL A 732 -3.46 -33.87 -3.64
N SER A 733 -3.36 -34.90 -2.79
CA SER A 733 -3.67 -34.79 -1.36
C SER A 733 -2.72 -33.88 -0.57
N SER A 734 -1.55 -33.55 -1.13
CA SER A 734 -0.59 -32.62 -0.50
C SER A 734 -0.78 -31.17 -0.92
N PHE A 735 -1.60 -30.91 -1.93
CA PHE A 735 -1.81 -29.58 -2.49
C PHE A 735 -2.81 -28.77 -1.67
N SER A 736 -2.62 -27.45 -1.70
CA SER A 736 -3.68 -26.52 -1.32
C SER A 736 -4.83 -26.53 -2.34
N GLU A 737 -5.95 -25.88 -2.02
CA GLU A 737 -7.09 -25.77 -2.94
C GLU A 737 -6.70 -25.07 -4.25
N SER A 738 -5.91 -24.00 -4.15
CA SER A 738 -5.45 -23.25 -5.33
C SER A 738 -4.40 -24.02 -6.14
N GLU A 739 -3.50 -24.76 -5.50
CA GLU A 739 -2.53 -25.62 -6.18
C GLU A 739 -3.21 -26.79 -6.90
N ALA A 740 -4.19 -27.43 -6.26
CA ALA A 740 -4.99 -28.50 -6.87
C ALA A 740 -5.76 -28.00 -8.09
N TYR A 741 -6.34 -26.80 -8.01
CA TYR A 741 -6.96 -26.13 -9.15
C TYR A 741 -5.97 -25.91 -10.31
N ASN A 742 -4.78 -25.38 -10.01
CA ASN A 742 -3.73 -25.15 -11.02
C ASN A 742 -3.27 -26.47 -11.66
N PHE A 743 -3.09 -27.52 -10.87
CA PHE A 743 -2.73 -28.85 -11.38
C PHE A 743 -3.85 -29.45 -12.24
N GLY A 744 -5.12 -29.21 -11.88
CA GLY A 744 -6.28 -29.60 -12.69
C GLY A 744 -6.27 -28.95 -14.07
N LEU A 745 -5.91 -27.67 -14.17
CA LEU A 745 -5.75 -26.98 -15.46
C LEU A 745 -4.64 -27.62 -16.32
N PHE A 746 -3.52 -28.00 -15.69
CA PHE A 746 -2.40 -28.66 -16.36
C PHE A 746 -2.83 -30.02 -16.95
N LEU A 747 -3.52 -30.84 -16.15
CA LEU A 747 -4.05 -32.12 -16.61
C LEU A 747 -5.07 -31.95 -17.73
N ASN A 748 -5.99 -30.99 -17.59
CA ASN A 748 -7.00 -30.73 -18.61
C ASN A 748 -6.33 -30.35 -19.94
N LYS A 749 -5.30 -29.51 -19.91
CA LYS A 749 -4.54 -29.13 -21.10
C LYS A 749 -3.84 -30.31 -21.76
N ILE A 750 -3.32 -31.26 -20.97
CA ILE A 750 -2.76 -32.51 -21.51
C ILE A 750 -3.83 -33.32 -22.24
N TRP A 751 -5.03 -33.46 -21.66
CA TRP A 751 -6.12 -34.19 -22.30
C TRP A 751 -6.59 -33.57 -23.61
N GLU A 752 -6.59 -32.24 -23.74
CA GLU A 752 -6.89 -31.53 -25.00
C GLU A 752 -5.99 -31.99 -26.16
N TYR A 753 -4.72 -32.29 -25.90
CA TYR A 753 -3.79 -32.83 -26.90
C TYR A 753 -4.01 -34.31 -27.19
N LEU A 754 -4.39 -35.10 -26.18
CA LEU A 754 -4.56 -36.56 -26.32
C LEU A 754 -5.85 -36.96 -27.02
N PHE A 755 -6.95 -36.21 -26.85
CA PHE A 755 -8.23 -36.57 -27.47
C PHE A 755 -8.18 -36.62 -29.01
N PRO A 756 -7.60 -35.64 -29.71
CA PRO A 756 -7.43 -35.72 -31.16
C PRO A 756 -6.57 -36.92 -31.61
N TRP A 757 -5.51 -37.23 -30.85
CA TRP A 757 -4.65 -38.40 -31.12
C TRP A 757 -5.40 -39.72 -30.93
N HIS A 758 -6.36 -39.79 -30.00
CA HIS A 758 -7.21 -40.96 -29.82
C HIS A 758 -8.36 -41.05 -30.84
N ALA A 759 -8.89 -39.90 -31.30
CA ALA A 759 -10.06 -39.87 -32.17
C ALA A 759 -9.74 -40.25 -33.62
N SER A 760 -8.55 -39.90 -34.12
CA SER A 760 -8.17 -40.14 -35.51
C SER A 760 -6.82 -40.83 -35.64
N LYS A 761 -6.83 -42.00 -36.30
CA LYS A 761 -5.62 -42.75 -36.66
C LYS A 761 -4.65 -41.92 -37.51
N THR A 762 -5.18 -41.12 -38.45
CA THR A 762 -4.34 -40.31 -39.34
C THR A 762 -3.58 -39.22 -38.57
N VAL A 763 -4.23 -38.61 -37.58
CA VAL A 763 -3.61 -37.58 -36.72
C VAL A 763 -2.53 -38.20 -35.82
N PHE A 764 -2.77 -39.40 -35.29
CA PHE A 764 -1.80 -40.13 -34.49
C PHE A 764 -0.57 -40.57 -35.29
N GLU A 765 -0.76 -41.09 -36.51
CA GLU A 765 0.36 -41.51 -37.35
C GLU A 765 1.25 -40.33 -37.77
N GLN A 766 0.63 -39.17 -38.04
CA GLN A 766 1.36 -37.95 -38.38
C GLN A 766 2.16 -37.38 -37.21
N ASN A 767 1.56 -37.30 -36.02
CA ASN A 767 2.15 -36.60 -34.88
C ASN A 767 2.96 -37.51 -33.95
N CYS A 768 2.58 -38.77 -33.81
CA CYS A 768 3.08 -39.65 -32.74
C CYS A 768 3.87 -40.86 -33.26
N SER A 769 3.34 -41.65 -34.21
CA SER A 769 3.94 -42.95 -34.56
C SER A 769 5.40 -42.86 -35.02
N LYS A 770 5.75 -41.84 -35.80
CA LYS A 770 7.13 -41.59 -36.28
C LYS A 770 7.93 -40.68 -35.33
N HIS A 771 7.42 -40.36 -34.15
CA HIS A 771 7.99 -39.37 -33.25
C HIS A 771 9.02 -40.00 -32.30
N PRO A 772 10.22 -39.43 -32.08
CA PRO A 772 11.26 -40.04 -31.23
C PRO A 772 10.79 -40.35 -29.80
N GLY A 773 9.85 -39.56 -29.28
CA GLY A 773 9.23 -39.76 -27.97
C GLY A 773 8.16 -40.86 -27.88
N PHE A 774 7.83 -41.53 -28.99
CA PHE A 774 6.87 -42.65 -29.09
C PHE A 774 7.51 -43.88 -29.73
N VAL A 775 8.84 -43.97 -29.70
CA VAL A 775 9.55 -45.12 -30.25
C VAL A 775 9.94 -46.08 -29.13
N ILE A 776 9.62 -47.35 -29.30
CA ILE A 776 9.93 -48.42 -28.34
C ILE A 776 11.02 -49.32 -28.94
N LEU A 777 11.86 -49.91 -28.08
CA LEU A 777 12.80 -50.95 -28.47
C LEU A 777 12.02 -52.16 -29.02
N SER A 778 12.30 -52.57 -30.25
CA SER A 778 11.66 -53.75 -30.85
C SER A 778 11.98 -54.99 -30.01
N ARG A 779 10.96 -55.84 -29.79
CA ARG A 779 11.10 -57.08 -29.02
C ARG A 779 11.88 -58.17 -29.77
N ASN A 780 12.00 -58.04 -31.09
CA ASN A 780 12.50 -59.11 -31.97
C ASN A 780 13.93 -58.86 -32.50
N GLU A 781 14.43 -57.62 -32.43
CA GLU A 781 15.78 -57.27 -32.87
C GLU A 781 16.40 -56.21 -31.93
N GLN A 782 17.57 -56.50 -31.37
CA GLN A 782 18.37 -55.50 -30.66
C GLN A 782 18.74 -54.37 -31.65
N ASP A 783 18.59 -53.12 -31.23
CA ASP A 783 18.87 -51.88 -31.98
C ASP A 783 17.89 -51.46 -33.10
N LYS A 784 16.74 -52.12 -33.28
CA LYS A 784 15.63 -51.56 -34.07
C LYS A 784 14.57 -50.90 -33.20
N TYR A 785 14.21 -49.69 -33.60
CA TYR A 785 13.32 -48.76 -32.91
C TYR A 785 11.99 -48.71 -33.68
N GLU A 786 10.93 -49.27 -33.11
CA GLU A 786 9.60 -49.36 -33.73
C GLU A 786 8.67 -48.27 -33.19
N GLY A 787 7.98 -47.59 -34.10
CA GLY A 787 6.98 -46.58 -33.75
C GLY A 787 5.78 -47.20 -33.03
N TYR A 788 5.27 -46.53 -32.00
CA TYR A 788 4.13 -47.04 -31.24
C TYR A 788 2.88 -47.16 -32.13
N GLU A 789 2.19 -48.29 -32.00
CA GLU A 789 0.98 -48.58 -32.78
C GLU A 789 -0.24 -47.84 -32.23
N TYR A 790 -1.16 -47.47 -33.13
CA TYR A 790 -2.38 -46.73 -32.78
C TYR A 790 -3.28 -47.51 -31.81
N ASP A 791 -3.50 -48.80 -32.04
CA ASP A 791 -4.40 -49.60 -31.20
C ASP A 791 -3.81 -49.80 -29.80
N ASN A 792 -2.49 -49.97 -29.69
CA ASN A 792 -1.77 -50.01 -28.40
C ASN A 792 -1.87 -48.66 -27.66
N PHE A 793 -1.87 -47.54 -28.38
CA PHE A 793 -2.13 -46.22 -27.80
C PHE A 793 -3.55 -46.08 -27.26
N ARG A 794 -4.57 -46.56 -27.97
CA ARG A 794 -5.95 -46.53 -27.46
C ARG A 794 -6.12 -47.36 -26.20
N HIS A 795 -5.53 -48.56 -26.15
CA HIS A 795 -5.52 -49.38 -24.93
C HIS A 795 -4.80 -48.70 -23.76
N LEU A 796 -3.66 -48.06 -24.03
CA LEU A 796 -2.92 -47.32 -23.01
C LEU A 796 -3.72 -46.10 -22.49
N MET A 797 -4.38 -45.37 -23.39
CA MET A 797 -5.23 -44.23 -23.04
C MET A 797 -6.43 -44.66 -22.18
N TYR A 798 -7.09 -45.77 -22.51
CA TYR A 798 -8.12 -46.37 -21.66
C TYR A 798 -7.58 -46.75 -20.27
N LYS A 799 -6.37 -47.34 -20.21
CA LYS A 799 -5.71 -47.68 -18.94
C LYS A 799 -5.44 -46.44 -18.09
N TRP A 800 -4.97 -45.35 -18.68
CA TRP A 800 -4.77 -44.06 -18.00
C TRP A 800 -6.09 -43.50 -17.48
N GLN A 801 -7.13 -43.46 -18.30
CA GLN A 801 -8.46 -43.01 -17.89
C GLN A 801 -8.98 -43.84 -16.71
N TYR A 802 -8.93 -45.17 -16.82
CA TYR A 802 -9.37 -46.07 -15.75
C TYR A 802 -8.60 -45.86 -14.44
N LYS A 803 -7.27 -45.73 -14.51
CA LYS A 803 -6.42 -45.47 -13.34
C LYS A 803 -6.75 -44.13 -12.69
N GLN A 804 -6.90 -43.06 -13.48
CA GLN A 804 -7.27 -41.73 -12.97
C GLN A 804 -8.65 -41.75 -12.33
N THR A 805 -9.66 -42.33 -12.99
CA THR A 805 -11.00 -42.48 -12.43
C THR A 805 -10.98 -43.23 -11.11
N LYS A 806 -10.28 -44.37 -11.03
CA LYS A 806 -10.15 -45.13 -9.78
C LYS A 806 -9.46 -44.31 -8.69
N SER A 807 -8.41 -43.57 -9.05
CA SER A 807 -7.67 -42.71 -8.13
C SER A 807 -8.53 -41.56 -7.59
N PHE A 808 -9.33 -40.92 -8.44
CA PHE A 808 -10.25 -39.87 -8.03
C PHE A 808 -11.42 -40.39 -7.20
N ILE A 809 -11.99 -41.56 -7.53
CA ILE A 809 -13.01 -42.21 -6.69
C ILE A 809 -12.44 -42.48 -5.30
N PHE A 810 -11.24 -43.08 -5.22
CA PHE A 810 -10.56 -43.32 -3.95
C PHE A 810 -10.34 -42.00 -3.17
N GLY A 811 -9.95 -40.93 -3.86
CA GLY A 811 -9.81 -39.61 -3.26
C GLY A 811 -11.11 -39.02 -2.71
N LEU A 812 -12.22 -39.16 -3.45
CA LEU A 812 -13.53 -38.69 -3.04
C LEU A 812 -14.13 -39.51 -1.88
N GLU A 813 -13.76 -40.79 -1.77
CA GLU A 813 -14.18 -41.69 -0.68
C GLU A 813 -13.30 -41.57 0.57
N SER A 814 -12.11 -40.97 0.46
CA SER A 814 -11.20 -40.77 1.60
C SER A 814 -11.81 -39.79 2.62
N LYS A 815 -11.72 -40.16 3.91
CA LYS A 815 -12.28 -39.40 5.04
C LYS A 815 -11.24 -38.57 5.76
#